data_AF-A0AAD5Y0J0-F1
#
_entry.id   AF-A0AAD5Y0J0-F1
#
_cell.length_a   1.000
_cell.length_b   1.000
_cell.length_c   1.000
_cell.angle_alpha   90.00
_cell.angle_beta   90.00
_cell.angle_gamma   90.00
#
_symmetry.space_group_name_H-M   'P 1'
#
loop_
_entity.id
_entity.type
_entity.pdbx_description
1 polymer ?
#
loop_
_entity_poly.entity_id
_entity_poly.type
_entity_poly.pdbx_seq_one_letter_code
_entity_poly.pdbx_strand_id
1 'polypeptide(L)'
;MTAKSTSFSYVSNAGLQAVDYVDSNYVNSLTVDGESRALLYSKDGNFLAHARPEVVNVYNLQDENKLILSIPNIKAIELSFSPNSSYLATWERWVKTPDSEVDPVKNLKLWSLKSNNLGTLVLSFSQKNQNGWEMKWTDDEVYAARLVGNEVQIFDSRNFNKGITHRLKLEGITNFSVAPGKRYTIVAFVPEKKGQPGTVRLYDILLLTQPVAQKTFFKADSVQFFWNALGTSILVLTHTDVDKTGKSYYGETGLFFLAIAGNFDCRVELDQSGPVHDVAWSPNSKEFIVVYGTMPSKATLFDQRANPIYSFPSAPRNFVSFNPHGRVFCIAGFGNLQGEIDLWDRKSLKKIGTINGSNTSHCEWSPDGRHLMTSILYKRLKVDNGIKIWHYTGVLVHEIKVKEMYQTNWRPSHVCNYPERSELSPAPNGIAVATPPPKVGVYRPPGARGMMNREQLDKPHSAKSTTRSGQSRNNIPGLNGKQNNNNSRKSQKSVTSSTPVVVNEEKSAKDKKIKQINKKIKQIGEIKEKLKKGENVELTQLKKLEQESELLKELENLEKNISSLPNGIPNDPPSTIETKVLILGCGVSGISSAKVLAESKGIHDFLILESASHCGGRLKNKNWPENTSNFVEEGANWVHGIGLNNPIFKLSEKYNLTRIEDNLVYDTIYDAKGVKVDTKFFKSQFDYFKNVVSSVNALSVKREKYKLPDMSVRTALTLQGWQPSDSESLKSKPDLANAIEYVGFDLEQADTAEGTSLNFGVGESTYKDFGEGVQFVKDNRGFKYIMEKELDLIAYKIQKERKDFIYFNSHVKSITYANDDGSDIGGVFVKTADDKTFHAKVVICTFSLGVLQHNEVKFKPNLPESKIESLQRFHMQGEYKFWGNSENIIYTSSKKGYYPLWRNYKEPGYNILFCMVVGEESKRIESLTYDEIIQEASEVLKIIFKQDFVEPSSIFLPRWSMDKRFRGAYSNWPLGVSELNFKLIKEPLFSVLNEENYFKIAGEAGLINENFLVEESAKKKKISRVLFAGEHCSRKYFGYAHGSWLSGIELVEQYF
;
A
#
# COMPACT_ATOMS: atom_id res chain seq x y z
N MET A 1 28.97 14.23 -42.79
CA MET A 1 27.72 14.32 -42.01
C MET A 1 28.09 14.73 -40.60
N THR A 2 27.61 15.87 -40.13
CA THR A 2 27.77 16.29 -38.73
C THR A 2 27.11 15.26 -37.83
N ALA A 3 27.80 14.83 -36.77
CA ALA A 3 27.19 13.93 -35.80
C ALA A 3 26.03 14.67 -35.12
N LYS A 4 24.80 14.15 -35.23
CA LYS A 4 23.65 14.72 -34.52
C LYS A 4 23.97 14.72 -33.03
N SER A 5 23.94 15.90 -32.43
CA SER A 5 24.10 16.10 -30.99
C SER A 5 23.05 15.29 -30.22
N THR A 6 23.46 14.74 -29.08
CA THR A 6 22.51 14.13 -28.14
C THR A 6 21.63 15.21 -27.57
N SER A 7 20.31 15.07 -27.70
CA SER A 7 19.38 16.04 -27.13
C SER A 7 18.21 15.40 -26.44
N PHE A 8 17.60 16.16 -25.53
CA PHE A 8 16.47 15.72 -24.73
C PHE A 8 15.46 16.86 -24.62
N SER A 9 14.24 16.52 -24.24
CA SER A 9 13.24 17.51 -23.88
C SER A 9 12.56 17.14 -22.59
N TYR A 10 12.06 18.16 -21.90
CA TYR A 10 11.32 18.00 -20.67
C TYR A 10 10.13 18.95 -20.61
N VAL A 11 9.12 18.50 -19.89
CA VAL A 11 7.92 19.29 -19.60
C VAL A 11 7.91 19.66 -18.12
N SER A 12 7.74 20.95 -17.89
CA SER A 12 7.67 21.58 -16.57
C SER A 12 6.41 22.44 -16.45
N ASN A 13 6.15 23.00 -15.27
CA ASN A 13 5.10 24.01 -15.08
C ASN A 13 5.31 25.26 -15.98
N ALA A 14 6.56 25.64 -16.28
CA ALA A 14 6.85 26.72 -17.23
C ALA A 14 6.49 26.37 -18.70
N GLY A 15 6.35 25.08 -19.02
CA GLY A 15 6.07 24.58 -20.36
C GLY A 15 7.09 23.54 -20.84
N LEU A 16 7.18 23.41 -22.17
CA LEU A 16 8.10 22.49 -22.85
C LEU A 16 9.44 23.18 -23.13
N GLN A 17 10.54 22.53 -22.76
CA GLN A 17 11.89 22.90 -23.17
C GLN A 17 12.60 21.72 -23.85
N ALA A 18 13.18 21.96 -25.02
CA ALA A 18 14.14 21.06 -25.67
C ALA A 18 15.55 21.61 -25.52
N VAL A 19 16.50 20.71 -25.27
CA VAL A 19 17.89 21.01 -24.92
C VAL A 19 18.82 20.19 -25.79
N ASP A 20 19.57 20.85 -26.67
CA ASP A 20 20.57 20.23 -27.54
C ASP A 20 21.98 20.33 -26.94
N TYR A 21 22.79 19.30 -27.12
CA TYR A 21 24.20 19.28 -26.68
C TYR A 21 25.12 19.86 -27.77
N VAL A 22 25.47 21.14 -27.66
CA VAL A 22 26.26 21.89 -28.66
C VAL A 22 27.55 22.41 -28.01
N ASP A 23 28.69 22.24 -28.68
CA ASP A 23 30.00 22.73 -28.24
C ASP A 23 30.37 22.40 -26.78
N SER A 24 30.12 21.14 -26.40
CA SER A 24 30.31 20.58 -25.06
C SER A 24 29.38 21.10 -23.95
N ASN A 25 28.41 21.95 -24.29
CA ASN A 25 27.40 22.50 -23.37
C ASN A 25 25.98 22.06 -23.76
N TYR A 26 25.07 22.11 -22.80
CA TYR A 26 23.64 21.91 -23.04
C TYR A 26 22.97 23.27 -23.23
N VAL A 27 22.31 23.47 -24.38
CA VAL A 27 21.73 24.75 -24.81
C VAL A 27 20.25 24.53 -25.16
N ASN A 28 19.38 25.41 -24.68
CA ASN A 28 17.95 25.36 -25.00
C ASN A 28 17.73 25.71 -26.47
N SER A 29 17.08 24.82 -27.23
CA SER A 29 16.84 24.98 -28.68
C SER A 29 15.37 25.13 -29.07
N LEU A 30 14.44 24.83 -28.15
CA LEU A 30 13.02 25.14 -28.28
C LEU A 30 12.45 25.41 -26.88
N THR A 31 11.81 26.56 -26.71
CA THR A 31 11.01 26.89 -25.53
C THR A 31 9.58 27.14 -26.00
N VAL A 32 8.61 26.45 -25.42
CA VAL A 32 7.18 26.66 -25.66
C VAL A 32 6.49 26.88 -24.33
N ASP A 33 6.14 28.13 -24.06
CA ASP A 33 5.51 28.54 -22.81
C ASP A 33 4.07 28.02 -22.69
N GLY A 34 3.69 27.66 -21.46
CA GLY A 34 2.31 27.30 -21.08
C GLY A 34 2.05 25.82 -20.77
N GLU A 35 0.88 25.54 -20.20
CA GLU A 35 0.54 24.20 -19.68
C GLU A 35 0.69 23.12 -20.75
N SER A 36 1.41 22.07 -20.38
CA SER A 36 1.86 20.99 -21.25
C SER A 36 1.56 19.66 -20.57
N ARG A 37 0.73 18.81 -21.20
CA ARG A 37 0.18 17.59 -20.56
C ARG A 37 0.95 16.32 -20.91
N ALA A 38 1.33 16.17 -22.17
CA ALA A 38 2.05 15.02 -22.68
C ALA A 38 3.09 15.44 -23.72
N LEU A 39 4.18 14.69 -23.77
CA LEU A 39 5.29 14.83 -24.70
C LEU A 39 5.57 13.47 -25.33
N LEU A 40 5.87 13.42 -26.62
CA LEU A 40 6.33 12.20 -27.25
C LEU A 40 7.24 12.48 -28.45
N TYR A 41 8.36 11.77 -28.53
CA TYR A 41 9.15 11.70 -29.74
C TYR A 41 8.68 10.56 -30.65
N SER A 42 8.77 10.80 -31.95
CA SER A 42 8.82 9.73 -32.96
C SER A 42 9.97 8.74 -32.71
N LYS A 43 9.81 7.48 -33.13
CA LYS A 43 10.83 6.42 -33.02
C LYS A 43 12.15 6.79 -33.71
N ASP A 44 12.09 7.57 -34.78
CA ASP A 44 13.25 8.09 -35.52
C ASP A 44 13.84 9.40 -34.95
N GLY A 45 13.16 10.03 -33.98
CA GLY A 45 13.54 11.33 -33.41
C GLY A 45 13.47 12.51 -34.39
N ASN A 46 12.62 12.42 -35.41
CA ASN A 46 12.43 13.49 -36.40
C ASN A 46 11.29 14.43 -36.01
N PHE A 47 10.20 13.89 -35.48
CA PHE A 47 9.05 14.63 -34.98
C PHE A 47 8.96 14.62 -33.46
N LEU A 48 8.50 15.73 -32.89
CA LEU A 48 8.10 15.88 -31.49
C LEU A 48 6.61 16.26 -31.44
N ALA A 49 5.78 15.44 -30.79
CA ALA A 49 4.39 15.75 -30.51
C ALA A 49 4.23 16.27 -29.07
N HIS A 50 3.40 17.30 -28.92
CA HIS A 50 3.20 18.04 -27.69
C HIS A 50 1.71 18.33 -27.50
N ALA A 51 1.12 17.81 -26.42
CA ALA A 51 -0.28 18.06 -26.08
C ALA A 51 -0.41 19.19 -25.06
N ARG A 52 -1.12 20.26 -25.44
CA ARG A 52 -1.64 21.31 -24.56
C ARG A 52 -3.12 21.02 -24.25
N PRO A 53 -3.76 21.72 -23.28
CA PRO A 53 -5.12 21.41 -22.84
C PRO A 53 -6.20 21.31 -23.94
N GLU A 54 -6.05 22.05 -25.05
CA GLU A 54 -7.04 22.10 -26.15
C GLU A 54 -6.42 21.98 -27.56
N VAL A 55 -5.11 21.74 -27.67
CA VAL A 55 -4.41 21.67 -28.97
C VAL A 55 -3.22 20.72 -28.93
N VAL A 56 -3.04 19.94 -30.00
CA VAL A 56 -1.88 19.06 -30.20
C VAL A 56 -0.97 19.67 -31.26
N ASN A 57 0.26 20.01 -30.87
CA ASN A 57 1.29 20.53 -31.76
C ASN A 57 2.24 19.39 -32.19
N VAL A 58 2.72 19.41 -33.43
CA VAL A 58 3.78 18.52 -33.94
C VAL A 58 4.87 19.35 -34.61
N TYR A 59 6.10 19.24 -34.11
CA TYR A 59 7.28 19.98 -34.57
C TYR A 59 8.21 19.10 -35.40
N ASN A 60 8.82 19.64 -36.46
CA ASN A 60 9.94 19.02 -37.16
C ASN A 60 11.25 19.39 -36.46
N LEU A 61 11.98 18.40 -35.95
CA LEU A 61 13.29 18.59 -35.35
C LEU A 61 14.44 18.44 -36.37
N GLN A 62 14.13 18.33 -37.66
CA GLN A 62 15.10 18.47 -38.75
C GLN A 62 15.09 19.90 -39.32
N ASP A 63 13.90 20.49 -39.50
CA ASP A 63 13.72 21.84 -40.04
C ASP A 63 13.59 22.88 -38.91
N GLU A 64 14.71 23.20 -38.24
CA GLU A 64 14.80 24.32 -37.26
C GLU A 64 13.71 24.32 -36.15
N ASN A 65 13.29 23.14 -35.67
CA ASN A 65 12.20 22.99 -34.68
C ASN A 65 10.85 23.58 -35.13
N LYS A 66 10.62 23.71 -36.44
CA LYS A 66 9.41 24.33 -37.02
C LYS A 66 8.14 23.53 -36.72
N LEU A 67 7.08 24.22 -36.32
CA LEU A 67 5.74 23.65 -36.17
C LEU A 67 5.19 23.22 -37.55
N ILE A 68 4.93 21.92 -37.73
CA ILE A 68 4.34 21.36 -38.97
C ILE A 68 2.81 21.34 -38.87
N LEU A 69 2.30 20.86 -37.74
CA LEU A 69 0.88 20.57 -37.56
C LEU A 69 0.42 21.07 -36.19
N SER A 70 -0.72 21.75 -36.19
CA SER A 70 -1.44 22.16 -34.98
C SER A 70 -2.87 21.69 -35.14
N ILE A 71 -3.31 20.78 -34.26
CA ILE A 71 -4.66 20.18 -34.32
C ILE A 71 -5.49 20.79 -33.17
N PRO A 72 -6.38 21.76 -33.45
CA PRO A 72 -7.15 22.45 -32.42
C PRO A 72 -8.33 21.61 -31.93
N ASN A 73 -8.88 21.99 -30.77
CA ASN A 73 -10.05 21.39 -30.13
C ASN A 73 -9.87 19.91 -29.77
N ILE A 74 -8.66 19.51 -29.37
CA ILE A 74 -8.35 18.15 -28.91
C ILE A 74 -7.85 18.19 -27.48
N LYS A 75 -8.53 17.47 -26.59
CA LYS A 75 -8.20 17.40 -25.15
C LYS A 75 -7.38 16.14 -24.85
N ALA A 76 -6.29 15.97 -25.63
CA ALA A 76 -5.44 14.79 -25.57
C ALA A 76 -4.76 14.67 -24.20
N ILE A 77 -4.79 13.45 -23.64
CA ILE A 77 -4.07 13.07 -22.43
C ILE A 77 -2.86 12.21 -22.80
N GLU A 78 -3.02 11.33 -23.78
CA GLU A 78 -1.98 10.41 -24.25
C GLU A 78 -1.77 10.56 -25.76
N LEU A 79 -0.53 10.34 -26.20
CA LEU A 79 -0.08 10.39 -27.60
C LEU A 79 0.63 9.08 -27.95
N SER A 80 0.58 8.66 -29.21
CA SER A 80 1.35 7.52 -29.72
C SER A 80 1.67 7.69 -31.21
N PHE A 81 2.94 7.59 -31.60
CA PHE A 81 3.37 7.58 -33.00
C PHE A 81 3.40 6.16 -33.56
N SER A 82 3.09 6.02 -34.85
CA SER A 82 3.41 4.79 -35.59
C SER A 82 4.94 4.66 -35.83
N PRO A 83 5.49 3.44 -36.03
CA PRO A 83 6.93 3.19 -36.08
C PRO A 83 7.78 4.00 -37.06
N ASN A 84 7.27 4.32 -38.27
CA ASN A 84 7.94 5.18 -39.26
C ASN A 84 7.37 6.61 -39.25
N SER A 85 6.66 6.97 -38.17
CA SER A 85 6.06 8.29 -37.94
C SER A 85 4.99 8.74 -38.94
N SER A 86 4.42 7.83 -39.74
CA SER A 86 3.36 8.16 -40.72
C SER A 86 2.05 8.65 -40.11
N TYR A 87 1.77 8.27 -38.85
CA TYR A 87 0.51 8.50 -38.16
C TYR A 87 0.74 8.88 -36.70
N LEU A 88 -0.17 9.69 -36.16
CA LEU A 88 -0.24 10.07 -34.76
C LEU A 88 -1.60 9.67 -34.20
N ALA A 89 -1.62 8.83 -33.17
CA ALA A 89 -2.81 8.53 -32.39
C ALA A 89 -2.90 9.48 -31.18
N THR A 90 -4.07 10.06 -30.98
CA THR A 90 -4.40 10.92 -29.82
C THR A 90 -5.54 10.28 -29.04
N TRP A 91 -5.41 10.19 -27.71
CA TRP A 91 -6.47 9.69 -26.84
C TRP A 91 -6.93 10.76 -25.85
N GLU A 92 -8.25 10.96 -25.82
CA GLU A 92 -8.95 11.86 -24.92
C GLU A 92 -9.68 11.04 -23.84
N ARG A 93 -9.92 11.64 -22.66
CA ARG A 93 -10.77 11.00 -21.64
C ARG A 93 -12.16 10.76 -22.23
N TRP A 94 -12.65 9.52 -22.13
CA TRP A 94 -14.02 9.19 -22.54
C TRP A 94 -15.03 9.90 -21.62
N VAL A 95 -15.96 10.65 -22.21
CA VAL A 95 -17.03 11.39 -21.51
C VAL A 95 -18.35 11.10 -22.22
N LYS A 96 -19.41 10.82 -21.45
CA LYS A 96 -20.77 10.65 -22.00
C LYS A 96 -21.37 12.02 -22.28
N THR A 97 -21.59 12.36 -23.55
CA THR A 97 -22.36 13.53 -24.00
C THR A 97 -23.84 13.18 -24.15
N PRO A 98 -24.77 14.16 -24.21
CA PRO A 98 -26.19 13.90 -24.47
C PRO A 98 -26.43 13.10 -25.77
N ASP A 99 -25.68 13.42 -26.84
CA ASP A 99 -25.78 12.72 -28.14
C ASP A 99 -25.19 11.30 -28.15
N SER A 100 -24.55 10.87 -27.04
CA SER A 100 -23.87 9.56 -26.94
C SER A 100 -24.79 8.35 -27.02
N GLU A 101 -26.11 8.55 -26.95
CA GLU A 101 -27.09 7.46 -27.10
C GLU A 101 -27.33 7.07 -28.56
N VAL A 102 -27.02 7.96 -29.52
CA VAL A 102 -27.14 7.70 -30.96
C VAL A 102 -25.79 7.32 -31.57
N ASP A 103 -24.71 8.02 -31.20
CA ASP A 103 -23.36 7.77 -31.74
C ASP A 103 -22.31 7.81 -30.59
N PRO A 104 -21.59 6.70 -30.32
CA PRO A 104 -20.67 6.65 -29.17
C PRO A 104 -19.45 7.56 -29.39
N VAL A 105 -19.17 8.43 -28.41
CA VAL A 105 -18.06 9.41 -28.46
C VAL A 105 -16.73 8.74 -28.83
N LYS A 106 -16.14 9.22 -29.93
CA LYS A 106 -14.91 8.67 -30.53
C LYS A 106 -13.68 9.42 -30.00
N ASN A 107 -13.23 9.02 -28.82
CA ASN A 107 -12.14 9.65 -28.06
C ASN A 107 -10.73 9.19 -28.46
N LEU A 108 -10.60 8.09 -29.20
CA LEU A 108 -9.37 7.68 -29.86
C LEU A 108 -9.41 8.14 -31.33
N LYS A 109 -8.51 9.04 -31.71
CA LYS A 109 -8.43 9.63 -33.06
C LYS A 109 -7.05 9.37 -33.66
N LEU A 110 -7.02 9.00 -34.95
CA LEU A 110 -5.79 8.70 -35.69
C LEU A 110 -5.61 9.72 -36.82
N TRP A 111 -4.49 10.43 -36.80
CA TRP A 111 -4.16 11.52 -37.70
C TRP A 111 -3.05 11.11 -38.67
N SER A 112 -3.11 11.53 -39.93
CA SER A 112 -2.02 11.30 -40.87
C SER A 112 -0.96 12.40 -40.80
N LEU A 113 0.30 11.99 -40.81
CA LEU A 113 1.48 12.87 -40.92
C LEU A 113 2.17 12.75 -42.29
N LYS A 114 1.62 11.94 -43.20
CA LYS A 114 2.12 11.83 -44.59
C LYS A 114 1.90 13.14 -45.32
N SER A 115 2.92 13.66 -46.02
CA SER A 115 2.94 14.99 -46.64
C SER A 115 1.72 15.29 -47.52
N ASN A 116 1.18 14.29 -48.22
CA ASN A 116 0.03 14.46 -49.12
C ASN A 116 -1.32 14.66 -48.39
N ASN A 117 -1.42 14.26 -47.12
CA ASN A 117 -2.66 14.20 -46.32
C ASN A 117 -2.44 14.69 -44.87
N LEU A 118 -1.47 15.59 -44.68
CA LEU A 118 -1.02 16.07 -43.37
C LEU A 118 -2.19 16.65 -42.56
N GLY A 119 -2.36 16.17 -41.32
CA GLY A 119 -3.39 16.64 -40.41
C GLY A 119 -4.80 16.09 -40.66
N THR A 120 -5.00 15.22 -41.65
CA THR A 120 -6.31 14.60 -41.90
C THR A 120 -6.63 13.54 -40.83
N LEU A 121 -7.90 13.52 -40.40
CA LEU A 121 -8.43 12.46 -39.52
C LEU A 121 -8.67 11.20 -40.36
N VAL A 122 -7.95 10.14 -40.06
CA VAL A 122 -7.95 8.88 -40.81
C VAL A 122 -8.97 7.90 -40.23
N LEU A 123 -8.97 7.74 -38.90
CA LEU A 123 -9.88 6.87 -38.16
C LEU A 123 -10.24 7.50 -36.82
N SER A 124 -11.44 7.17 -36.34
CA SER A 124 -11.89 7.54 -35.01
C SER A 124 -12.66 6.40 -34.36
N PHE A 125 -12.38 6.14 -33.09
CA PHE A 125 -12.86 5.00 -32.32
C PHE A 125 -13.25 5.42 -30.90
N SER A 126 -14.21 4.70 -30.30
CA SER A 126 -14.51 4.81 -28.88
C SER A 126 -13.67 3.79 -28.10
N GLN A 127 -12.96 4.25 -27.06
CA GLN A 127 -12.07 3.44 -26.23
C GLN A 127 -12.12 3.92 -24.78
N LYS A 128 -12.88 3.21 -23.93
CA LYS A 128 -13.11 3.58 -22.53
C LYS A 128 -11.88 3.40 -21.64
N ASN A 129 -11.16 2.29 -21.82
CA ASN A 129 -9.99 1.96 -21.00
C ASN A 129 -8.78 2.78 -21.43
N GLN A 130 -8.12 3.44 -20.48
CA GLN A 130 -6.81 4.08 -20.71
C GLN A 130 -5.72 3.01 -20.89
N ASN A 131 -5.73 1.92 -20.12
CA ASN A 131 -4.75 0.84 -20.32
C ASN A 131 -5.00 0.11 -21.65
N GLY A 132 -3.97 0.00 -22.48
CA GLY A 132 -4.06 -0.63 -23.81
C GLY A 132 -4.85 0.19 -24.84
N TRP A 133 -4.94 1.51 -24.67
CA TRP A 133 -5.65 2.41 -25.61
C TRP A 133 -5.00 2.47 -27.00
N GLU A 134 -3.68 2.33 -27.05
CA GLU A 134 -2.85 2.54 -28.23
C GLU A 134 -3.07 1.48 -29.31
N MET A 135 -2.99 1.88 -30.57
CA MET A 135 -2.90 0.93 -31.68
C MET A 135 -1.48 0.37 -31.74
N LYS A 136 -1.36 -0.96 -31.82
CA LYS A 136 -0.07 -1.65 -31.99
C LYS A 136 0.21 -1.82 -33.48
N TRP A 137 1.44 -1.55 -33.89
CA TRP A 137 1.86 -1.54 -35.29
C TRP A 137 2.91 -2.61 -35.54
N THR A 138 2.96 -3.06 -36.79
CA THR A 138 4.13 -3.75 -37.34
C THR A 138 5.24 -2.74 -37.61
N ASP A 139 6.52 -3.15 -37.55
CA ASP A 139 7.66 -2.22 -37.68
C ASP A 139 7.74 -1.53 -39.06
N ASP A 140 7.21 -2.17 -40.10
CA ASP A 140 7.07 -1.59 -41.45
C ASP A 140 5.78 -0.77 -41.65
N GLU A 141 5.02 -0.56 -40.56
CA GLU A 141 3.69 0.07 -40.50
C GLU A 141 2.58 -0.59 -41.32
N VAL A 142 2.79 -1.72 -42.02
CA VAL A 142 1.80 -2.27 -42.97
C VAL A 142 0.48 -2.64 -42.28
N TYR A 143 0.57 -3.25 -41.09
CA TYR A 143 -0.58 -3.62 -40.27
C TYR A 143 -0.65 -2.85 -38.96
N ALA A 144 -1.85 -2.41 -38.60
CA ALA A 144 -2.20 -1.80 -37.33
C ALA A 144 -3.28 -2.63 -36.62
N ALA A 145 -3.10 -2.93 -35.33
CA ALA A 145 -3.96 -3.81 -34.56
C ALA A 145 -4.47 -3.12 -33.28
N ARG A 146 -5.72 -3.41 -32.89
CA ARG A 146 -6.32 -2.95 -31.63
C ARG A 146 -7.20 -4.04 -31.00
N LEU A 147 -7.32 -4.04 -29.68
CA LEU A 147 -8.19 -4.94 -28.92
C LEU A 147 -9.56 -4.30 -28.69
N VAL A 148 -10.65 -5.01 -29.01
CA VAL A 148 -12.03 -4.58 -28.75
C VAL A 148 -12.84 -5.76 -28.20
N GLY A 149 -13.13 -5.75 -26.90
CA GLY A 149 -13.83 -6.85 -26.24
C GLY A 149 -13.09 -8.17 -26.44
N ASN A 150 -13.72 -9.12 -27.14
CA ASN A 150 -13.18 -10.47 -27.41
C ASN A 150 -12.58 -10.62 -28.83
N GLU A 151 -12.24 -9.53 -29.53
CA GLU A 151 -11.53 -9.61 -30.81
C GLU A 151 -10.38 -8.60 -30.95
N VAL A 152 -9.27 -9.04 -31.56
CA VAL A 152 -8.23 -8.14 -32.08
C VAL A 152 -8.57 -7.81 -33.53
N GLN A 153 -8.82 -6.53 -33.80
CA GLN A 153 -9.13 -6.00 -35.12
C GLN A 153 -7.84 -5.51 -35.79
N ILE A 154 -7.60 -5.97 -37.03
CA ILE A 154 -6.37 -5.67 -37.78
C ILE A 154 -6.74 -4.90 -39.06
N PHE A 155 -6.07 -3.77 -39.25
CA PHE A 155 -6.24 -2.83 -40.35
C PHE A 155 -4.99 -2.80 -41.23
N ASP A 156 -5.16 -2.62 -42.53
CA ASP A 156 -4.08 -2.34 -43.49
C ASP A 156 -3.89 -0.83 -43.56
N SER A 157 -2.73 -0.34 -43.11
CA SER A 157 -2.46 1.10 -43.00
C SER A 157 -2.39 1.81 -44.35
N ARG A 158 -2.11 1.06 -45.43
CA ARG A 158 -2.02 1.58 -46.79
C ARG A 158 -3.37 2.09 -47.27
N ASN A 159 -4.47 1.51 -46.78
CA ASN A 159 -5.82 1.96 -47.09
C ASN A 159 -6.83 1.58 -45.99
N PHE A 160 -6.98 2.47 -45.00
CA PHE A 160 -7.95 2.33 -43.92
C PHE A 160 -9.42 2.36 -44.36
N ASN A 161 -9.74 2.83 -45.58
CA ASN A 161 -11.12 2.85 -46.09
C ASN A 161 -11.64 1.43 -46.39
N LYS A 162 -10.76 0.43 -46.49
CA LYS A 162 -11.16 -0.99 -46.54
C LYS A 162 -11.72 -1.51 -45.21
N GLY A 163 -11.60 -0.74 -44.13
CA GLY A 163 -12.00 -1.14 -42.79
C GLY A 163 -11.14 -2.27 -42.21
N ILE A 164 -11.77 -3.20 -41.52
CA ILE A 164 -11.08 -4.30 -40.82
C ILE A 164 -10.71 -5.40 -41.83
N THR A 165 -9.42 -5.59 -42.05
CA THR A 165 -8.89 -6.59 -43.01
C THR A 165 -8.87 -8.00 -42.44
N HIS A 166 -8.44 -8.15 -41.19
CA HIS A 166 -8.37 -9.43 -40.50
C HIS A 166 -8.92 -9.28 -39.08
N ARG A 167 -9.48 -10.36 -38.52
CA ARG A 167 -9.96 -10.42 -37.13
C ARG A 167 -9.49 -11.69 -36.45
N LEU A 168 -8.84 -11.53 -35.31
CA LEU A 168 -8.54 -12.64 -34.40
C LEU A 168 -9.61 -12.64 -33.30
N LYS A 169 -10.59 -13.53 -33.42
CA LYS A 169 -11.64 -13.74 -32.42
C LYS A 169 -11.21 -14.83 -31.45
N LEU A 170 -11.00 -14.51 -30.18
CA LEU A 170 -10.79 -15.49 -29.11
C LEU A 170 -11.60 -15.05 -27.90
N GLU A 171 -12.35 -15.96 -27.27
CA GLU A 171 -13.15 -15.58 -26.11
C GLU A 171 -12.26 -15.20 -24.93
N GLY A 172 -12.47 -14.02 -24.35
CA GLY A 172 -11.79 -13.57 -23.14
C GLY A 172 -10.36 -13.06 -23.32
N ILE A 173 -9.97 -12.55 -24.50
CA ILE A 173 -8.68 -11.86 -24.64
C ILE A 173 -8.63 -10.67 -23.67
N THR A 174 -7.57 -10.58 -22.87
CA THR A 174 -7.32 -9.41 -22.00
C THR A 174 -6.12 -8.59 -22.44
N ASN A 175 -5.10 -9.21 -23.04
CA ASN A 175 -3.89 -8.53 -23.50
C ASN A 175 -3.38 -9.13 -24.82
N PHE A 176 -2.75 -8.30 -25.66
CA PHE A 176 -2.12 -8.71 -26.91
C PHE A 176 -0.89 -7.86 -27.21
N SER A 177 0.02 -8.37 -28.03
CA SER A 177 1.17 -7.61 -28.53
C SER A 177 1.54 -8.05 -29.95
N VAL A 178 2.22 -7.17 -30.69
CA VAL A 178 2.71 -7.41 -32.06
C VAL A 178 4.23 -7.57 -32.01
N ALA A 179 4.77 -8.53 -32.74
CA ALA A 179 6.22 -8.76 -32.79
C ALA A 179 6.94 -7.61 -33.54
N PRO A 180 7.99 -7.01 -32.95
CA PRO A 180 8.85 -6.06 -33.63
C PRO A 180 9.85 -6.82 -34.50
N GLY A 181 9.53 -7.02 -35.79
CA GLY A 181 10.40 -7.75 -36.71
C GLY A 181 9.78 -7.94 -38.10
N LYS A 182 10.49 -8.71 -38.94
CA LYS A 182 10.08 -8.98 -40.33
C LYS A 182 8.92 -9.98 -40.48
N ARG A 183 8.55 -10.68 -39.41
CA ARG A 183 7.41 -11.62 -39.40
C ARG A 183 6.23 -10.96 -38.72
N TYR A 184 5.09 -10.96 -39.38
CA TYR A 184 3.85 -10.39 -38.87
C TYR A 184 3.20 -11.32 -37.83
N THR A 185 3.78 -11.40 -36.63
CA THR A 185 3.28 -12.26 -35.55
C THR A 185 2.53 -11.44 -34.51
N ILE A 186 1.37 -11.92 -34.08
CA ILE A 186 0.60 -11.40 -32.94
C ILE A 186 0.60 -12.44 -31.83
N VAL A 187 0.85 -12.00 -30.60
CA VAL A 187 0.63 -12.79 -29.40
C VAL A 187 -0.63 -12.31 -28.69
N ALA A 188 -1.50 -13.23 -28.29
CA ALA A 188 -2.73 -12.95 -27.55
C ALA A 188 -2.80 -13.78 -26.26
N PHE A 189 -3.28 -13.19 -25.18
CA PHE A 189 -3.46 -13.83 -23.88
C PHE A 189 -4.94 -13.88 -23.47
N VAL A 190 -5.35 -15.06 -23.02
CA VAL A 190 -6.64 -15.35 -22.40
C VAL A 190 -6.35 -15.86 -20.97
N PRO A 191 -6.88 -15.25 -19.90
CA PRO A 191 -6.63 -15.65 -18.53
C PRO A 191 -7.44 -16.90 -18.13
N GLU A 192 -7.17 -17.44 -16.94
CA GLU A 192 -7.87 -18.60 -16.39
C GLU A 192 -9.38 -18.30 -16.16
N LYS A 193 -10.28 -19.13 -16.70
CA LYS A 193 -11.75 -18.93 -16.59
C LYS A 193 -12.49 -20.25 -16.48
N LYS A 194 -13.37 -20.38 -15.46
CA LYS A 194 -14.24 -21.56 -15.25
C LYS A 194 -13.53 -22.93 -15.36
N GLY A 195 -12.31 -23.03 -14.84
CA GLY A 195 -11.51 -24.27 -14.87
C GLY A 195 -10.73 -24.53 -16.17
N GLN A 196 -10.83 -23.66 -17.18
CA GLN A 196 -9.90 -23.65 -18.31
C GLN A 196 -8.62 -22.90 -17.91
N PRO A 197 -7.41 -23.44 -18.19
CA PRO A 197 -6.15 -22.77 -17.90
C PRO A 197 -6.00 -21.50 -18.75
N GLY A 198 -5.23 -20.52 -18.25
CA GLY A 198 -4.85 -19.36 -19.05
C GLY A 198 -3.99 -19.80 -20.25
N THR A 199 -4.13 -19.14 -21.39
CA THR A 199 -3.38 -19.50 -22.61
C THR A 199 -2.77 -18.26 -23.27
N VAL A 200 -1.49 -18.37 -23.65
CA VAL A 200 -0.83 -17.47 -24.60
C VAL A 200 -0.77 -18.18 -25.94
N ARG A 201 -1.22 -17.51 -26.99
CA ARG A 201 -1.28 -18.04 -28.36
C ARG A 201 -0.63 -17.06 -29.33
N LEU A 202 0.28 -17.56 -30.16
CA LEU A 202 0.96 -16.82 -31.20
C LEU A 202 0.31 -17.15 -32.55
N TYR A 203 0.00 -16.13 -33.34
CA TYR A 203 -0.60 -16.24 -34.68
C TYR A 203 0.22 -15.45 -35.68
N ASP A 204 0.28 -15.93 -36.93
CA ASP A 204 0.69 -15.10 -38.06
C ASP A 204 -0.53 -14.27 -38.52
N ILE A 205 -0.35 -12.96 -38.78
CA ILE A 205 -1.42 -12.09 -39.28
C ILE A 205 -2.03 -12.62 -40.58
N LEU A 206 -1.22 -13.29 -41.41
CA LEU A 206 -1.67 -13.88 -42.67
C LEU A 206 -2.42 -15.21 -42.48
N LEU A 207 -2.28 -15.87 -41.32
CA LEU A 207 -2.89 -17.17 -41.00
C LEU A 207 -3.44 -17.20 -39.57
N LEU A 208 -4.55 -16.50 -39.34
CA LEU A 208 -5.21 -16.43 -38.03
C LEU A 208 -6.06 -17.66 -37.66
N THR A 209 -6.21 -18.63 -38.56
CA THR A 209 -7.07 -19.82 -38.34
C THR A 209 -6.49 -20.82 -37.35
N GLN A 210 -5.15 -20.90 -37.24
CA GLN A 210 -4.44 -21.78 -36.31
C GLN A 210 -3.29 -21.02 -35.65
N PRO A 211 -3.03 -21.22 -34.35
CA PRO A 211 -1.87 -20.64 -33.69
C PRO A 211 -0.58 -21.34 -34.16
N VAL A 212 0.46 -20.55 -34.44
CA VAL A 212 1.82 -21.01 -34.74
C VAL A 212 2.44 -21.71 -33.52
N ALA A 213 2.16 -21.17 -32.33
CA ALA A 213 2.56 -21.74 -31.05
C ALA A 213 1.52 -21.39 -29.99
N GLN A 214 1.32 -22.27 -29.01
CA GLN A 214 0.47 -22.01 -27.86
C GLN A 214 1.09 -22.58 -26.58
N LYS A 215 0.95 -21.83 -25.48
CA LYS A 215 1.37 -22.27 -24.15
C LYS A 215 0.22 -22.08 -23.17
N THR A 216 0.01 -23.07 -22.30
CA THR A 216 -0.97 -23.02 -21.23
C THR A 216 -0.29 -22.73 -19.89
N PHE A 217 -1.00 -22.01 -19.02
CA PHE A 217 -0.53 -21.55 -17.71
C PHE A 217 -1.63 -21.84 -16.69
N PHE A 218 -1.21 -22.31 -15.51
CA PHE A 218 -2.07 -22.46 -14.34
C PHE A 218 -1.65 -21.36 -13.35
N LYS A 219 -2.62 -20.66 -12.75
CA LYS A 219 -2.36 -19.39 -12.03
C LYS A 219 -1.71 -18.33 -12.94
N ALA A 220 -2.52 -17.73 -13.81
CA ALA A 220 -2.12 -16.57 -14.60
C ALA A 220 -3.35 -15.69 -14.83
N ASP A 221 -3.44 -14.60 -14.07
CA ASP A 221 -4.54 -13.64 -14.12
C ASP A 221 -4.22 -12.50 -15.11
N SER A 222 -2.97 -12.04 -15.10
CA SER A 222 -2.46 -11.04 -16.04
C SER A 222 -1.07 -11.41 -16.59
N VAL A 223 -0.66 -10.74 -17.67
CA VAL A 223 0.59 -11.02 -18.37
C VAL A 223 1.24 -9.76 -18.92
N GLN A 224 2.58 -9.74 -18.92
CA GLN A 224 3.41 -8.77 -19.62
C GLN A 224 4.27 -9.48 -20.69
N PHE A 225 4.48 -8.79 -21.81
CA PHE A 225 5.11 -9.30 -23.01
C PHE A 225 6.38 -8.51 -23.35
N PHE A 226 7.54 -9.16 -23.28
CA PHE A 226 8.83 -8.57 -23.61
C PHE A 226 9.41 -9.26 -24.86
N TRP A 227 9.25 -8.64 -26.02
CA TRP A 227 9.85 -9.10 -27.28
C TRP A 227 11.34 -8.78 -27.34
N ASN A 228 12.12 -9.64 -27.99
CA ASN A 228 13.46 -9.25 -28.45
C ASN A 228 13.37 -8.33 -29.69
N ALA A 229 14.40 -7.52 -29.93
CA ALA A 229 14.39 -6.49 -30.99
C ALA A 229 14.37 -7.04 -32.44
N LEU A 230 14.61 -8.35 -32.62
CA LEU A 230 14.46 -9.04 -33.91
C LEU A 230 13.07 -9.65 -34.13
N GLY A 231 12.23 -9.71 -33.09
CA GLY A 231 10.92 -10.33 -33.17
C GLY A 231 11.01 -11.81 -33.53
N THR A 232 11.87 -12.55 -32.83
CA THR A 232 12.01 -14.02 -32.96
C THR A 232 11.60 -14.76 -31.70
N SER A 233 11.63 -14.07 -30.56
CA SER A 233 11.52 -14.65 -29.23
C SER A 233 10.84 -13.67 -28.28
N ILE A 234 10.09 -14.21 -27.32
CA ILE A 234 9.32 -13.43 -26.36
C ILE A 234 9.49 -14.00 -24.95
N LEU A 235 9.67 -13.10 -23.98
CA LEU A 235 9.52 -13.39 -22.57
C LEU A 235 8.10 -13.02 -22.13
N VAL A 236 7.47 -13.95 -21.44
CA VAL A 236 6.09 -13.89 -20.95
C VAL A 236 6.18 -13.91 -19.43
N LEU A 237 5.91 -12.76 -18.81
CA LEU A 237 5.85 -12.63 -17.36
C LEU A 237 4.38 -12.73 -16.93
N THR A 238 4.01 -13.85 -16.31
CA THR A 238 2.66 -14.07 -15.76
C THR A 238 2.58 -13.60 -14.32
N HIS A 239 1.51 -12.91 -13.95
CA HIS A 239 1.19 -12.50 -12.59
C HIS A 239 -0.11 -13.17 -12.13
N THR A 240 -0.13 -13.62 -10.88
CA THR A 240 -1.34 -14.08 -10.17
C THR A 240 -1.62 -13.09 -9.07
N ASP A 241 -2.81 -12.51 -9.00
CA ASP A 241 -3.08 -11.40 -8.06
C ASP A 241 -3.30 -11.91 -6.62
N VAL A 242 -3.80 -13.13 -6.47
CA VAL A 242 -3.97 -13.81 -5.17
C VAL A 242 -3.62 -15.29 -5.30
N ASP A 243 -2.62 -15.77 -4.57
CA ASP A 243 -2.34 -17.21 -4.53
C ASP A 243 -3.48 -17.96 -3.83
N LYS A 244 -4.22 -18.76 -4.61
CA LYS A 244 -5.31 -19.62 -4.11
C LYS A 244 -4.87 -20.62 -3.04
N THR A 245 -3.56 -20.85 -2.85
CA THR A 245 -3.02 -21.70 -1.76
C THR A 245 -2.72 -20.95 -0.47
N GLY A 246 -2.89 -19.62 -0.44
CA GLY A 246 -2.76 -18.79 0.76
C GLY A 246 -1.33 -18.58 1.26
N LYS A 247 -0.30 -18.90 0.44
CA LYS A 247 1.11 -18.81 0.85
C LYS A 247 1.71 -17.42 0.67
N SER A 248 1.20 -16.62 -0.26
CA SER A 248 1.68 -15.27 -0.54
C SER A 248 0.53 -14.29 -0.74
N TYR A 249 0.56 -13.18 0.02
CA TYR A 249 -0.38 -12.07 -0.13
C TYR A 249 -0.10 -11.24 -1.40
N TYR A 250 1.15 -11.28 -1.90
CA TYR A 250 1.62 -10.58 -3.11
C TYR A 250 1.56 -11.46 -4.37
N GLY A 251 0.83 -12.58 -4.34
CA GLY A 251 0.68 -13.44 -5.52
C GLY A 251 1.89 -14.32 -5.86
N GLU A 252 1.93 -14.81 -7.10
CA GLU A 252 3.05 -15.59 -7.67
C GLU A 252 3.37 -15.04 -9.07
N THR A 253 4.67 -14.80 -9.34
CA THR A 253 5.16 -14.42 -10.68
C THR A 253 5.87 -15.58 -11.37
N GLY A 254 5.56 -15.81 -12.64
CA GLY A 254 6.21 -16.81 -13.47
C GLY A 254 6.83 -16.18 -14.71
N LEU A 255 8.12 -16.42 -14.96
CA LEU A 255 8.79 -15.98 -16.18
C LEU A 255 8.97 -17.17 -17.13
N PHE A 256 8.46 -17.03 -18.36
CA PHE A 256 8.51 -18.04 -19.40
C PHE A 256 9.13 -17.47 -20.67
N PHE A 257 9.89 -18.29 -21.38
CA PHE A 257 10.48 -17.96 -22.66
C PHE A 257 9.81 -18.78 -23.77
N LEU A 258 9.41 -18.12 -24.85
CA LEU A 258 8.80 -18.74 -26.03
C LEU A 258 9.53 -18.26 -27.30
N ALA A 259 9.92 -19.19 -28.17
CA ALA A 259 10.34 -18.88 -29.54
C ALA A 259 9.12 -18.83 -30.49
N ILE A 260 9.07 -17.85 -31.40
CA ILE A 260 7.94 -17.70 -32.35
C ILE A 260 7.78 -18.95 -33.23
N ALA A 261 8.88 -19.63 -33.57
CA ALA A 261 8.85 -20.84 -34.39
C ALA A 261 8.21 -22.06 -33.69
N GLY A 262 7.77 -21.94 -32.43
CA GLY A 262 7.14 -23.03 -31.68
C GLY A 262 8.09 -24.21 -31.35
N ASN A 263 9.38 -24.06 -31.66
CA ASN A 263 10.39 -25.11 -31.53
C ASN A 263 11.07 -25.17 -30.15
N PHE A 264 10.86 -24.15 -29.31
CA PHE A 264 11.45 -24.07 -27.99
C PHE A 264 10.61 -23.18 -27.06
N ASP A 265 10.22 -23.75 -25.93
CA ASP A 265 9.52 -23.09 -24.84
C ASP A 265 10.06 -23.60 -23.48
N CYS A 266 10.33 -22.69 -22.55
CA CYS A 266 10.79 -23.07 -21.21
C CYS A 266 10.31 -22.10 -20.12
N ARG A 267 10.26 -22.57 -18.87
CA ARG A 267 10.21 -21.68 -17.70
C ARG A 267 11.64 -21.23 -17.43
N VAL A 268 11.86 -19.94 -17.18
CA VAL A 268 13.18 -19.46 -16.77
C VAL A 268 13.40 -19.89 -15.32
N GLU A 269 14.45 -20.68 -15.08
CA GLU A 269 14.78 -21.14 -13.72
C GLU A 269 15.44 -20.01 -12.93
N LEU A 270 14.82 -19.66 -11.81
CA LEU A 270 15.28 -18.60 -10.90
C LEU A 270 15.73 -19.26 -9.60
N ASP A 271 16.96 -18.98 -9.17
CA ASP A 271 17.62 -19.64 -8.04
C ASP A 271 17.21 -19.08 -6.66
N GLN A 272 16.57 -17.90 -6.64
CA GLN A 272 16.02 -17.27 -5.43
C GLN A 272 14.50 -17.14 -5.56
N SER A 273 13.76 -17.58 -4.54
CA SER A 273 12.31 -17.40 -4.46
C SER A 273 11.93 -15.93 -4.23
N GLY A 274 10.96 -15.44 -4.99
CA GLY A 274 10.37 -14.11 -4.81
C GLY A 274 9.75 -13.59 -6.11
N PRO A 275 9.25 -12.34 -6.12
CA PRO A 275 8.74 -11.71 -7.33
C PRO A 275 9.88 -11.43 -8.33
N VAL A 276 9.54 -11.39 -9.62
CA VAL A 276 10.36 -10.75 -10.64
C VAL A 276 10.06 -9.25 -10.61
N HIS A 277 11.08 -8.42 -10.42
CA HIS A 277 10.95 -6.96 -10.36
C HIS A 277 11.02 -6.33 -11.75
N ASP A 278 11.96 -6.78 -12.58
CA ASP A 278 12.20 -6.21 -13.91
C ASP A 278 12.92 -7.19 -14.85
N VAL A 279 12.73 -7.01 -16.16
CA VAL A 279 13.26 -7.86 -17.24
C VAL A 279 13.66 -6.98 -18.42
N ALA A 280 14.94 -7.00 -18.80
CA ALA A 280 15.43 -6.28 -19.97
C ALA A 280 16.09 -7.22 -20.99
N TRP A 281 15.67 -7.11 -22.24
CA TRP A 281 16.37 -7.69 -23.39
C TRP A 281 17.61 -6.87 -23.73
N SER A 282 18.71 -7.56 -24.06
CA SER A 282 19.85 -6.90 -24.71
C SER A 282 19.45 -6.50 -26.15
N PRO A 283 19.87 -5.32 -26.66
CA PRO A 283 19.64 -4.90 -28.04
C PRO A 283 20.10 -5.93 -29.09
N ASN A 284 21.12 -6.74 -28.76
CA ASN A 284 21.62 -7.82 -29.62
C ASN A 284 20.63 -8.99 -29.80
N SER A 285 19.51 -9.01 -29.07
CA SER A 285 18.44 -10.01 -29.11
C SER A 285 18.83 -11.45 -28.75
N LYS A 286 20.04 -11.67 -28.21
CA LYS A 286 20.62 -12.98 -27.86
C LYS A 286 20.71 -13.24 -26.35
N GLU A 287 20.53 -12.21 -25.53
CA GLU A 287 20.72 -12.26 -24.08
C GLU A 287 19.70 -11.35 -23.39
N PHE A 288 19.36 -11.64 -22.14
CA PHE A 288 18.49 -10.81 -21.31
C PHE A 288 18.89 -10.87 -19.84
N ILE A 289 18.56 -9.84 -19.06
CA ILE A 289 18.77 -9.81 -17.60
C ILE A 289 17.42 -9.82 -16.91
N VAL A 290 17.32 -10.62 -15.84
CA VAL A 290 16.17 -10.67 -14.94
C VAL A 290 16.62 -10.21 -13.56
N VAL A 291 15.86 -9.30 -12.94
CA VAL A 291 16.02 -8.90 -11.53
C VAL A 291 14.86 -9.50 -10.72
N TYR A 292 15.16 -10.33 -9.73
CA TYR A 292 14.16 -11.16 -9.03
C TYR A 292 14.55 -11.47 -7.58
N GLY A 293 13.58 -12.01 -6.84
CA GLY A 293 13.77 -12.44 -5.45
C GLY A 293 13.34 -11.40 -4.42
N THR A 294 13.15 -11.83 -3.17
CA THR A 294 12.92 -10.93 -2.03
C THR A 294 14.13 -10.02 -1.80
N MET A 295 13.92 -8.74 -1.46
CA MET A 295 15.02 -7.80 -1.20
C MET A 295 15.94 -8.30 -0.07
N PRO A 296 17.29 -8.24 -0.21
CA PRO A 296 18.04 -7.81 -1.38
C PRO A 296 17.88 -8.77 -2.57
N SER A 297 17.51 -8.22 -3.72
CA SER A 297 17.23 -8.99 -4.93
C SER A 297 18.52 -9.50 -5.57
N LYS A 298 18.36 -10.47 -6.47
CA LYS A 298 19.42 -10.99 -7.32
C LYS A 298 19.14 -10.62 -8.77
N ALA A 299 20.21 -10.33 -9.51
CA ALA A 299 20.16 -10.15 -10.96
C ALA A 299 20.98 -11.25 -11.63
N THR A 300 20.44 -11.85 -12.69
CA THR A 300 21.14 -12.87 -13.48
C THR A 300 20.97 -12.57 -14.97
N LEU A 301 22.08 -12.67 -15.71
CA LEU A 301 22.15 -12.61 -17.16
C LEU A 301 21.92 -14.00 -17.74
N PHE A 302 21.03 -14.11 -18.71
CA PHE A 302 20.64 -15.34 -19.39
C PHE A 302 20.93 -15.28 -20.89
N ASP A 303 21.15 -16.44 -21.52
CA ASP A 303 21.26 -16.60 -22.97
C ASP A 303 19.88 -16.72 -23.66
N GLN A 304 19.89 -16.76 -25.00
CA GLN A 304 18.72 -17.00 -25.87
C GLN A 304 18.00 -18.35 -25.68
N ARG A 305 18.50 -19.22 -24.80
CA ARG A 305 17.89 -20.50 -24.39
C ARG A 305 17.48 -20.50 -22.91
N ALA A 306 17.54 -19.33 -22.24
CA ALA A 306 17.32 -19.14 -20.82
C ALA A 306 18.27 -19.89 -19.88
N ASN A 307 19.50 -20.19 -20.33
CA ASN A 307 20.58 -20.67 -19.44
C ASN A 307 21.24 -19.48 -18.73
N PRO A 308 21.53 -19.55 -17.42
CA PRO A 308 22.25 -18.49 -16.71
C PRO A 308 23.72 -18.42 -17.15
N ILE A 309 24.13 -17.26 -17.67
CA ILE A 309 25.53 -16.95 -18.05
C ILE A 309 26.30 -16.45 -16.84
N TYR A 310 25.72 -15.51 -16.08
CA TYR A 310 26.38 -14.85 -14.97
C TYR A 310 25.36 -14.28 -13.98
N SER A 311 25.55 -14.55 -12.69
CA SER A 311 24.77 -13.94 -11.61
C SER A 311 25.55 -12.80 -10.96
N PHE A 312 24.93 -11.63 -10.87
CA PHE A 312 25.47 -10.47 -10.17
C PHE A 312 25.29 -10.62 -8.65
N PRO A 313 26.09 -9.91 -7.83
CA PRO A 313 25.92 -9.90 -6.38
C PRO A 313 24.52 -9.41 -5.97
N SER A 314 23.94 -10.02 -4.94
CA SER A 314 22.65 -9.60 -4.40
C SER A 314 22.74 -8.20 -3.79
N ALA A 315 21.79 -7.33 -4.14
CA ALA A 315 21.77 -5.92 -3.74
C ALA A 315 20.31 -5.41 -3.73
N PRO A 316 20.00 -4.31 -3.01
CA PRO A 316 18.67 -3.70 -3.09
C PRO A 316 18.50 -3.00 -4.45
N ARG A 317 17.98 -3.74 -5.44
CA ARG A 317 17.82 -3.31 -6.84
C ARG A 317 16.49 -3.82 -7.41
N ASN A 318 15.82 -3.05 -8.26
CA ASN A 318 14.51 -3.40 -8.84
C ASN A 318 14.35 -2.97 -10.31
N PHE A 319 15.41 -2.46 -10.93
CA PHE A 319 15.38 -1.94 -12.30
C PHE A 319 16.65 -2.37 -13.05
N VAL A 320 16.51 -2.70 -14.34
CA VAL A 320 17.62 -3.00 -15.24
C VAL A 320 17.40 -2.39 -16.61
N SER A 321 18.43 -1.77 -17.19
CA SER A 321 18.33 -1.21 -18.53
C SER A 321 19.67 -1.26 -19.28
N PHE A 322 19.64 -1.73 -20.53
CA PHE A 322 20.78 -1.76 -21.44
C PHE A 322 20.92 -0.42 -22.17
N ASN A 323 22.16 0.01 -22.42
CA ASN A 323 22.41 1.09 -23.38
C ASN A 323 22.07 0.63 -24.81
N PRO A 324 21.80 1.54 -25.77
CA PRO A 324 21.35 1.17 -27.12
C PRO A 324 22.31 0.25 -27.91
N HIS A 325 23.61 0.25 -27.58
CA HIS A 325 24.61 -0.64 -28.16
C HIS A 325 24.67 -2.04 -27.50
N GLY A 326 24.09 -2.22 -26.32
CA GLY A 326 24.12 -3.46 -25.53
C GLY A 326 25.45 -3.75 -24.82
N ARG A 327 26.46 -2.89 -24.95
CA ARG A 327 27.77 -3.06 -24.30
C ARG A 327 27.77 -2.68 -22.82
N VAL A 328 27.00 -1.67 -22.43
CA VAL A 328 26.91 -1.19 -21.04
C VAL A 328 25.46 -1.31 -20.57
N PHE A 329 25.25 -1.68 -19.32
CA PHE A 329 23.92 -1.71 -18.71
C PHE A 329 23.97 -1.22 -17.27
N CYS A 330 22.83 -0.75 -16.78
CA CYS A 330 22.64 -0.32 -15.40
C CYS A 330 21.75 -1.32 -14.66
N ILE A 331 22.07 -1.57 -13.39
CA ILE A 331 21.21 -2.26 -12.43
C ILE A 331 21.00 -1.28 -11.28
N ALA A 332 19.75 -0.90 -11.01
CA ALA A 332 19.41 0.21 -10.13
C ALA A 332 18.34 -0.15 -9.09
N GLY A 333 18.33 0.58 -7.97
CA GLY A 333 17.27 0.53 -6.96
C GLY A 333 16.48 1.84 -6.90
N PHE A 334 15.31 1.89 -7.53
CA PHE A 334 14.45 3.07 -7.61
C PHE A 334 13.19 2.98 -6.73
N GLY A 335 12.53 4.12 -6.53
CA GLY A 335 11.36 4.22 -5.65
C GLY A 335 11.74 4.32 -4.18
N ASN A 336 11.39 3.30 -3.38
CA ASN A 336 11.61 3.29 -1.93
C ASN A 336 13.02 2.83 -1.51
N LEU A 337 13.93 2.68 -2.49
CA LEU A 337 15.31 2.27 -2.31
C LEU A 337 16.24 3.50 -2.38
N GLN A 338 17.47 3.36 -1.92
CA GLN A 338 18.42 4.49 -1.76
C GLN A 338 18.84 5.19 -3.08
N GLY A 339 18.41 4.71 -4.26
CA GLY A 339 18.71 5.33 -5.55
C GLY A 339 20.08 4.98 -6.12
N GLU A 340 20.76 3.97 -5.57
CA GLU A 340 22.03 3.49 -6.14
C GLU A 340 21.82 2.85 -7.52
N ILE A 341 22.69 3.22 -8.45
CA ILE A 341 22.74 2.70 -9.82
C ILE A 341 24.15 2.14 -10.05
N ASP A 342 24.25 0.83 -10.29
CA ASP A 342 25.50 0.17 -10.62
C ASP A 342 25.63 0.00 -12.14
N LEU A 343 26.76 0.44 -12.68
CA LEU A 343 27.06 0.39 -14.11
C LEU A 343 28.04 -0.74 -14.41
N TRP A 344 27.73 -1.55 -15.40
CA TRP A 344 28.45 -2.78 -15.74
C TRP A 344 28.80 -2.82 -17.23
N ASP A 345 30.03 -3.26 -17.54
CA ASP A 345 30.44 -3.58 -18.92
C ASP A 345 30.12 -5.05 -19.22
N ARG A 346 29.34 -5.30 -20.27
CA ARG A 346 28.95 -6.66 -20.68
C ARG A 346 30.15 -7.50 -21.12
N LYS A 347 31.18 -6.89 -21.73
CA LYS A 347 32.32 -7.63 -22.29
C LYS A 347 33.24 -8.18 -21.20
N SER A 348 33.55 -7.38 -20.18
CA SER A 348 34.40 -7.80 -19.05
C SER A 348 33.63 -8.36 -17.86
N LEU A 349 32.30 -8.17 -17.81
CA LEU A 349 31.43 -8.45 -16.64
C LEU A 349 31.92 -7.78 -15.35
N LYS A 350 32.66 -6.67 -15.48
CA LYS A 350 33.12 -5.85 -14.35
C LYS A 350 32.25 -4.63 -14.18
N LYS A 351 32.11 -4.23 -12.92
CA LYS A 351 31.48 -2.97 -12.51
C LYS A 351 32.39 -1.81 -12.92
N ILE A 352 31.85 -0.88 -13.69
CA ILE A 352 32.52 0.35 -14.15
C ILE A 352 32.50 1.40 -13.04
N GLY A 353 31.35 1.55 -12.37
CA GLY A 353 31.16 2.54 -11.30
C GLY A 353 29.79 2.42 -10.63
N THR A 354 29.56 3.27 -9.63
CA THR A 354 28.25 3.46 -8.98
C THR A 354 27.88 4.93 -9.03
N ILE A 355 26.63 5.22 -9.37
CA ILE A 355 26.01 6.54 -9.28
C ILE A 355 25.03 6.52 -8.10
N ASN A 356 24.96 7.62 -7.34
CA ASN A 356 23.89 7.84 -6.38
C ASN A 356 22.83 8.76 -7.01
N GLY A 357 21.76 8.14 -7.50
CA GLY A 357 20.56 8.78 -8.03
C GLY A 357 19.39 8.66 -7.06
N SER A 358 19.57 9.12 -5.81
CA SER A 358 18.51 9.16 -4.79
C SER A 358 17.18 9.68 -5.36
N ASN A 359 16.08 9.00 -4.99
CA ASN A 359 14.71 9.37 -5.38
C ASN A 359 14.42 9.41 -6.91
N THR A 360 15.28 8.85 -7.76
CA THR A 360 15.04 8.79 -9.21
C THR A 360 13.70 8.11 -9.53
N SER A 361 12.87 8.81 -10.30
CA SER A 361 11.54 8.35 -10.74
C SER A 361 11.56 7.76 -12.15
N HIS A 362 12.45 8.25 -13.01
CA HIS A 362 12.59 7.84 -14.40
C HIS A 362 14.07 7.83 -14.80
N CYS A 363 14.46 6.85 -15.61
CA CYS A 363 15.84 6.56 -15.97
C CYS A 363 15.91 6.13 -17.43
N GLU A 364 16.72 6.81 -18.25
CA GLU A 364 16.81 6.56 -19.69
C GLU A 364 18.24 6.76 -20.20
N TRP A 365 18.71 5.83 -21.03
CA TRP A 365 20.00 5.93 -21.72
C TRP A 365 19.92 6.88 -22.90
N SER A 366 20.98 7.67 -23.11
CA SER A 366 21.12 8.50 -24.31
C SER A 366 21.28 7.63 -25.58
N PRO A 367 20.90 8.14 -26.77
CA PRO A 367 21.03 7.41 -28.03
C PRO A 367 22.47 7.05 -28.42
N ASP A 368 23.47 7.83 -27.96
CA ASP A 368 24.90 7.54 -28.16
C ASP A 368 25.45 6.50 -27.17
N GLY A 369 24.61 6.01 -26.25
CA GLY A 369 24.92 5.02 -25.23
C GLY A 369 25.98 5.43 -24.21
N ARG A 370 26.33 6.73 -24.13
CA ARG A 370 27.37 7.23 -23.20
C ARG A 370 26.81 7.88 -21.93
N HIS A 371 25.61 8.41 -22.01
CA HIS A 371 24.99 9.17 -20.93
C HIS A 371 23.76 8.43 -20.39
N LEU A 372 23.55 8.59 -19.09
CA LEU A 372 22.37 8.12 -18.39
C LEU A 372 21.65 9.33 -17.82
N MET A 373 20.40 9.55 -18.23
CA MET A 373 19.52 10.54 -17.62
C MET A 373 18.80 9.90 -16.44
N THR A 374 18.86 10.55 -15.28
CA THR A 374 18.01 10.24 -14.12
C THR A 374 17.16 11.48 -13.82
N SER A 375 15.85 11.33 -13.75
CA SER A 375 14.94 12.44 -13.45
C SER A 375 13.99 12.14 -12.29
N ILE A 376 13.68 13.19 -11.54
CA ILE A 376 12.77 13.16 -10.39
C ILE A 376 11.49 13.88 -10.83
N LEU A 377 10.44 13.09 -11.09
CA LEU A 377 9.17 13.58 -11.66
C LEU A 377 8.14 13.90 -10.56
N TYR A 378 7.49 15.06 -10.68
CA TYR A 378 6.51 15.63 -9.74
C TYR A 378 5.30 14.74 -9.50
N LYS A 379 4.89 13.96 -10.52
CA LYS A 379 3.81 12.97 -10.42
C LYS A 379 4.08 11.88 -9.37
N ARG A 380 5.35 11.60 -9.05
CA ARG A 380 5.77 10.59 -8.05
C ARG A 380 6.32 11.23 -6.76
N LEU A 381 7.15 12.26 -6.89
CA LEU A 381 7.77 12.96 -5.75
C LEU A 381 7.77 14.46 -6.01
N LYS A 382 7.24 15.24 -5.07
CA LYS A 382 7.05 16.71 -5.20
C LYS A 382 8.23 17.57 -4.72
N VAL A 383 9.36 16.94 -4.40
CA VAL A 383 10.58 17.59 -3.88
C VAL A 383 11.78 17.21 -4.75
N ASP A 384 12.78 18.09 -4.80
CA ASP A 384 14.02 17.93 -5.59
C ASP A 384 13.81 17.54 -7.07
N ASN A 385 12.71 18.03 -7.66
CA ASN A 385 12.41 17.79 -9.06
C ASN A 385 13.49 18.35 -10.00
N GLY A 386 13.84 17.59 -11.03
CA GLY A 386 14.97 17.92 -11.89
C GLY A 386 15.52 16.74 -12.69
N ILE A 387 16.51 17.05 -13.53
CA ILE A 387 17.27 16.12 -14.38
C ILE A 387 18.72 16.13 -13.92
N LYS A 388 19.33 14.94 -13.84
CA LYS A 388 20.78 14.75 -13.74
C LYS A 388 21.23 13.86 -14.89
N ILE A 389 22.28 14.27 -15.59
CA ILE A 389 22.88 13.54 -16.70
C ILE A 389 24.27 13.08 -16.28
N TRP A 390 24.47 11.77 -16.28
CA TRP A 390 25.70 11.12 -15.86
C TRP A 390 26.38 10.50 -17.07
N HIS A 391 27.71 10.53 -17.13
CA HIS A 391 28.47 9.64 -18.03
C HIS A 391 28.53 8.25 -17.40
N TYR A 392 28.62 7.17 -18.20
CA TYR A 392 28.63 5.80 -17.66
C TYR A 392 29.86 5.46 -16.78
N THR A 393 30.85 6.35 -16.67
CA THR A 393 31.93 6.25 -15.68
C THR A 393 31.50 6.68 -14.26
N GLY A 394 30.28 7.19 -14.10
CA GLY A 394 29.73 7.70 -12.84
C GLY A 394 29.89 9.21 -12.64
N VAL A 395 30.48 9.92 -13.60
CA VAL A 395 30.71 11.38 -13.51
C VAL A 395 29.45 12.15 -13.87
N LEU A 396 29.06 13.13 -13.05
CA LEU A 396 27.96 14.05 -13.33
C LEU A 396 28.38 15.07 -14.41
N VAL A 397 27.66 15.11 -15.52
CA VAL A 397 27.92 15.99 -16.67
C VAL A 397 27.02 17.22 -16.64
N HIS A 398 25.75 17.07 -16.24
CA HIS A 398 24.78 18.17 -16.22
C HIS A 398 23.70 17.97 -15.15
N GLU A 399 23.21 19.07 -14.57
CA GLU A 399 22.10 19.08 -13.61
C GLU A 399 21.17 20.26 -13.92
N ILE A 400 19.87 20.00 -14.05
CA ILE A 400 18.80 21.01 -14.19
C ILE A 400 17.83 20.81 -13.04
N LYS A 401 17.65 21.83 -12.20
CA LYS A 401 16.67 21.84 -11.09
C LYS A 401 15.42 22.60 -11.53
N VAL A 402 14.25 21.99 -11.34
CA VAL A 402 12.98 22.51 -11.83
C VAL A 402 11.93 22.29 -10.74
N LYS A 403 11.19 23.33 -10.34
CA LYS A 403 10.22 23.23 -9.24
C LYS A 403 9.19 22.10 -9.43
N GLU A 404 8.67 21.95 -10.65
CA GLU A 404 7.68 20.92 -11.00
C GLU A 404 8.01 20.39 -12.40
N MET A 405 8.33 19.09 -12.48
CA MET A 405 8.74 18.40 -13.70
C MET A 405 7.81 17.22 -13.95
N TYR A 406 7.09 17.21 -15.07
CA TYR A 406 6.05 16.21 -15.33
C TYR A 406 6.52 15.05 -16.22
N GLN A 407 7.45 15.30 -17.15
CA GLN A 407 7.98 14.30 -18.09
C GLN A 407 9.36 14.72 -18.61
N THR A 408 10.21 13.74 -18.95
CA THR A 408 11.55 13.92 -19.53
C THR A 408 11.80 12.78 -20.53
N ASN A 409 12.35 13.06 -21.71
CA ASN A 409 12.75 12.03 -22.67
C ASN A 409 13.97 12.48 -23.48
N TRP A 410 14.89 11.55 -23.76
CA TRP A 410 15.87 11.73 -24.83
C TRP A 410 15.17 11.76 -26.20
N ARG A 411 15.72 12.54 -27.13
CA ARG A 411 15.39 12.48 -28.56
C ARG A 411 15.93 11.16 -29.12
N PRO A 412 15.10 10.22 -29.57
CA PRO A 412 15.58 8.96 -30.15
C PRO A 412 16.44 9.19 -31.38
N SER A 413 17.31 8.24 -31.70
CA SER A 413 18.10 8.25 -32.92
C SER A 413 18.55 6.84 -33.23
N HIS A 414 18.61 6.48 -34.52
CA HIS A 414 19.05 5.15 -34.94
C HIS A 414 20.47 4.88 -34.49
N VAL A 415 20.70 3.68 -33.94
CA VAL A 415 22.01 3.24 -33.42
C VAL A 415 23.12 3.36 -34.47
N CYS A 416 22.79 3.17 -35.75
CA CYS A 416 23.73 3.35 -36.88
C CYS A 416 24.34 4.77 -36.99
N ASN A 417 23.69 5.80 -36.42
CA ASN A 417 24.22 7.16 -36.39
C ASN A 417 25.39 7.32 -35.39
N TYR A 418 25.55 6.38 -34.46
CA TYR A 418 26.60 6.36 -33.45
C TYR A 418 27.38 5.04 -33.55
N PRO A 419 28.51 4.97 -34.30
CA PRO A 419 29.24 3.73 -34.45
C PRO A 419 29.79 3.23 -33.11
N GLU A 420 29.64 1.92 -32.85
CA GLU A 420 30.19 1.29 -31.65
C GLU A 420 31.71 1.41 -31.63
N ARG A 421 32.26 1.89 -30.51
CA ARG A 421 33.70 2.06 -30.33
C ARG A 421 34.31 0.79 -29.72
N SER A 422 35.50 0.41 -30.18
CA SER A 422 36.28 -0.71 -29.63
C SER A 422 36.60 -0.52 -28.14
N GLU A 423 36.90 0.71 -27.73
CA GLU A 423 37.24 1.09 -26.37
C GLU A 423 36.16 1.96 -25.73
N LEU A 424 36.06 1.89 -24.39
CA LEU A 424 35.22 2.79 -23.62
C LEU A 424 35.84 4.20 -23.66
N SER A 425 35.04 5.24 -23.96
CA SER A 425 35.49 6.62 -23.85
C SER A 425 35.99 6.97 -22.43
N PRO A 426 37.02 7.82 -22.32
CA PRO A 426 37.49 8.34 -21.04
C PRO A 426 36.39 9.15 -20.34
N ALA A 427 36.51 9.31 -19.02
CA ALA A 427 35.61 10.17 -18.26
C ALA A 427 35.73 11.64 -18.73
N PRO A 428 34.61 12.33 -19.00
CA PRO A 428 34.64 13.76 -19.32
C PRO A 428 35.00 14.61 -18.09
N ASN A 429 35.43 15.84 -18.32
CA ASN A 429 35.54 16.86 -17.27
C ASN A 429 34.12 17.20 -16.78
N GLY A 430 33.69 16.52 -15.72
CA GLY A 430 32.35 16.74 -15.14
C GLY A 430 32.22 18.07 -14.41
N ILE A 431 30.98 18.41 -14.05
CA ILE A 431 30.74 19.46 -13.07
C ILE A 431 31.40 19.01 -11.78
N ALA A 432 32.33 19.82 -11.26
CA ALA A 432 32.90 19.58 -9.94
C ALA A 432 31.74 19.56 -8.94
N VAL A 433 31.43 18.36 -8.42
CA VAL A 433 30.41 18.19 -7.38
C VAL A 433 30.79 19.15 -6.27
N ALA A 434 29.96 20.17 -6.05
CA ALA A 434 30.19 21.16 -5.01
C ALA A 434 30.47 20.38 -3.73
N THR A 435 31.68 20.57 -3.18
CA THR A 435 32.13 19.79 -2.01
C THR A 435 31.00 19.86 -0.98
N PRO A 436 30.45 18.71 -0.53
CA PRO A 436 29.46 18.76 0.53
C PRO A 436 30.06 19.59 1.67
N PRO A 437 29.28 20.50 2.28
CA PRO A 437 29.80 21.37 3.34
C PRO A 437 30.56 20.46 4.32
N PRO A 438 31.82 20.81 4.65
CA PRO A 438 32.74 19.87 5.27
C PRO A 438 32.06 19.26 6.47
N LYS A 439 32.00 17.91 6.53
CA LYS A 439 31.43 17.19 7.68
C LYS A 439 31.96 17.85 8.94
N VAL A 440 31.07 18.48 9.70
CA VAL A 440 31.47 19.32 10.84
C VAL A 440 32.35 18.45 11.73
N GLY A 441 33.64 18.83 11.78
CA GLY A 441 34.64 18.01 12.45
C GLY A 441 34.23 17.80 13.90
N VAL A 442 34.38 16.57 14.39
CA VAL A 442 34.15 16.26 15.81
C VAL A 442 34.95 17.25 16.65
N TYR A 443 34.24 18.12 17.36
CA TYR A 443 34.84 19.17 18.19
C TYR A 443 35.73 18.52 19.26
N ARG A 444 37.04 18.74 19.15
CA ARG A 444 38.02 18.33 20.16
C ARG A 444 38.34 19.53 21.05
N PRO A 445 38.02 19.48 22.35
CA PRO A 445 38.24 20.62 23.24
C PRO A 445 39.75 20.92 23.44
N PRO A 446 40.11 22.15 23.85
CA PRO A 446 41.50 22.64 23.77
C PRO A 446 42.55 21.87 24.59
N GLY A 447 42.14 21.10 25.60
CA GLY A 447 43.05 20.34 26.47
C GLY A 447 43.72 19.11 25.82
N ALA A 448 43.32 18.70 24.61
CA ALA A 448 43.83 17.50 23.94
C ALA A 448 45.01 17.76 22.96
N ARG A 449 45.63 18.96 22.99
CA ARG A 449 46.84 19.27 22.22
C ARG A 449 48.11 18.86 22.98
N GLY A 450 48.39 17.56 23.11
CA GLY A 450 49.58 17.13 23.84
C GLY A 450 49.79 15.64 24.13
N MET A 451 49.49 14.71 23.21
CA MET A 451 49.98 13.33 23.31
C MET A 451 50.42 12.79 21.94
N MET A 452 51.59 12.16 21.88
CA MET A 452 52.24 11.69 20.65
C MET A 452 52.21 10.16 20.50
N ASN A 453 51.80 9.72 19.31
CA ASN A 453 52.14 8.50 18.56
C ASN A 453 52.61 7.20 19.25
N ARG A 454 51.84 6.13 18.99
CA ARG A 454 52.25 4.78 18.52
C ARG A 454 50.96 4.06 18.09
N GLU A 455 50.80 3.41 16.94
CA GLU A 455 51.72 2.91 15.91
C GLU A 455 51.15 3.14 14.48
N GLN A 456 52.04 3.34 13.51
CA GLN A 456 51.87 2.81 12.15
C GLN A 456 52.68 1.53 12.06
N LEU A 457 52.20 0.48 11.36
CA LEU A 457 52.91 -0.20 10.27
C LEU A 457 52.18 -1.48 9.77
N ASP A 458 51.78 -1.40 8.50
CA ASP A 458 51.90 -2.42 7.47
C ASP A 458 51.09 -3.74 7.40
N LYS A 459 51.09 -4.22 6.16
CA LYS A 459 50.21 -5.22 5.52
C LYS A 459 50.67 -6.67 5.80
N PRO A 460 49.79 -7.67 5.65
CA PRO A 460 50.20 -9.07 5.74
C PRO A 460 51.00 -9.50 4.50
N HIS A 461 52.24 -9.96 4.70
CA HIS A 461 53.01 -10.72 3.72
C HIS A 461 53.33 -12.13 4.26
N SER A 462 53.02 -13.14 3.44
CA SER A 462 53.58 -14.50 3.42
C SER A 462 54.05 -15.15 4.74
N ALA A 463 53.30 -16.16 5.20
CA ALA A 463 53.84 -17.12 6.16
C ALA A 463 54.90 -18.03 5.50
N LYS A 464 56.11 -18.06 6.07
CA LYS A 464 57.09 -19.15 5.91
C LYS A 464 57.51 -19.67 7.29
N SER A 465 57.91 -20.94 7.30
CA SER A 465 58.04 -21.85 8.44
C SER A 465 59.29 -21.66 9.32
N THR A 466 59.39 -22.52 10.35
CA THR A 466 60.53 -22.82 11.25
C THR A 466 60.66 -21.91 12.50
N THR A 467 60.93 -22.39 13.73
CA THR A 467 61.22 -23.77 14.24
C THR A 467 61.04 -23.85 15.77
N ARG A 468 60.64 -25.04 16.29
CA ARG A 468 61.01 -25.69 17.61
C ARG A 468 60.89 -24.89 18.94
N SER A 469 60.54 -25.44 20.11
CA SER A 469 60.41 -26.85 20.57
C SER A 469 59.71 -26.99 21.95
N GLY A 470 59.01 -28.11 22.18
CA GLY A 470 58.64 -28.67 23.51
C GLY A 470 57.27 -29.38 23.53
N GLN A 471 57.16 -30.65 23.12
CA GLN A 471 57.00 -31.85 24.00
C GLN A 471 55.83 -31.74 25.01
N SER A 472 54.77 -32.56 24.96
CA SER A 472 54.67 -34.04 24.94
C SER A 472 53.39 -34.50 24.19
N ARG A 473 53.35 -35.52 23.30
CA ARG A 473 53.18 -36.98 23.56
C ARG A 473 52.08 -37.27 24.62
N ASN A 474 51.01 -38.06 24.42
CA ASN A 474 50.60 -39.12 23.46
C ASN A 474 49.04 -39.08 23.30
N ASN A 475 48.29 -39.82 22.46
CA ASN A 475 48.53 -40.87 21.44
C ASN A 475 47.33 -40.93 20.42
N ILE A 476 47.39 -41.82 19.42
CA ILE A 476 46.35 -42.14 18.40
C ILE A 476 46.28 -43.69 18.28
N PRO A 477 45.12 -44.40 18.23
CA PRO A 477 44.51 -44.81 16.93
C PRO A 477 43.00 -45.20 16.89
N GLY A 478 42.39 -45.18 15.69
CA GLY A 478 41.11 -45.86 15.40
C GLY A 478 40.43 -45.44 14.08
N LEU A 479 40.20 -46.39 13.14
CA LEU A 479 39.76 -46.12 11.76
C LEU A 479 38.24 -46.35 11.51
N ASN A 480 37.70 -45.62 10.53
CA ASN A 480 36.65 -45.95 9.54
C ASN A 480 35.55 -47.03 9.83
N GLY A 481 34.28 -46.68 9.53
CA GLY A 481 33.18 -47.64 9.33
C GLY A 481 31.94 -47.04 8.68
N LYS A 482 31.24 -47.80 7.81
CA LYS A 482 30.08 -47.33 7.00
C LYS A 482 28.70 -47.74 7.58
N GLN A 483 27.69 -46.94 7.21
CA GLN A 483 26.31 -47.32 6.83
C GLN A 483 25.24 -47.80 7.87
N ASN A 484 24.00 -47.43 7.50
CA ASN A 484 22.69 -48.07 7.74
C ASN A 484 21.88 -47.78 9.02
N ASN A 485 20.85 -46.94 8.80
CA ASN A 485 19.40 -47.18 9.03
C ASN A 485 18.81 -47.69 10.35
N ASN A 486 17.66 -47.06 10.63
CA ASN A 486 16.47 -47.52 11.38
C ASN A 486 16.35 -47.26 12.89
N ASN A 487 15.27 -46.51 13.18
CA ASN A 487 14.35 -46.66 14.32
C ASN A 487 14.90 -46.61 15.75
N SER A 488 14.52 -45.56 16.48
CA SER A 488 13.43 -45.72 17.45
C SER A 488 12.85 -44.37 17.94
N ARG A 489 11.53 -44.33 18.12
CA ARG A 489 10.89 -43.35 19.02
C ARG A 489 10.91 -43.94 20.42
N LYS A 490 11.24 -43.14 21.44
CA LYS A 490 10.47 -43.13 22.69
C LYS A 490 10.64 -41.82 23.46
N SER A 491 9.50 -41.19 23.72
CA SER A 491 9.31 -40.11 24.67
C SER A 491 8.95 -40.67 26.06
N GLN A 492 9.26 -39.91 27.11
CA GLN A 492 8.50 -39.79 28.36
C GLN A 492 8.93 -38.44 28.99
N LYS A 493 8.00 -37.49 29.26
CA LYS A 493 7.12 -37.38 30.47
C LYS A 493 7.96 -37.15 31.74
N SER A 494 7.58 -36.30 32.70
CA SER A 494 6.27 -35.78 33.16
C SER A 494 6.48 -34.37 33.83
N VAL A 495 5.51 -33.59 34.36
CA VAL A 495 4.36 -33.87 35.24
C VAL A 495 3.23 -32.83 35.07
N THR A 496 2.00 -33.27 35.37
CA THR A 496 0.70 -32.58 35.28
C THR A 496 0.02 -32.40 36.64
N SER A 497 -0.83 -31.38 36.80
CA SER A 497 -2.14 -31.46 37.51
C SER A 497 -2.92 -30.15 37.27
N SER A 498 -4.06 -30.07 36.54
CA SER A 498 -5.41 -30.67 36.73
C SER A 498 -6.26 -29.89 37.77
N THR A 499 -7.57 -29.64 37.66
CA THR A 499 -8.73 -30.26 36.95
C THR A 499 -9.97 -29.31 37.14
N PRO A 500 -11.24 -29.61 36.74
CA PRO A 500 -11.81 -30.59 35.79
C PRO A 500 -12.89 -30.03 34.82
N VAL A 501 -13.11 -30.70 33.68
CA VAL A 501 -14.44 -30.81 33.02
C VAL A 501 -14.58 -32.21 32.42
N VAL A 502 -15.73 -32.86 32.65
CA VAL A 502 -16.08 -34.20 32.12
C VAL A 502 -16.80 -34.06 30.78
N VAL A 503 -16.44 -34.88 29.77
CA VAL A 503 -17.30 -35.47 28.70
C VAL A 503 -16.44 -36.03 27.53
N ASN A 504 -16.88 -37.15 26.92
CA ASN A 504 -16.45 -37.76 25.64
C ASN A 504 -15.09 -38.51 25.55
N GLU A 505 -15.01 -39.73 26.11
CA GLU A 505 -13.98 -40.71 25.70
C GLU A 505 -14.40 -41.60 24.50
N GLU A 506 -15.69 -41.89 24.29
CA GLU A 506 -16.12 -42.85 23.24
C GLU A 506 -15.85 -42.39 21.79
N LYS A 507 -16.01 -41.09 21.50
CA LYS A 507 -15.85 -40.56 20.12
C LYS A 507 -14.43 -40.79 19.58
N SER A 508 -13.43 -40.64 20.44
CA SER A 508 -11.99 -40.80 20.12
C SER A 508 -11.61 -42.22 19.70
N ALA A 509 -12.37 -43.24 20.11
CA ALA A 509 -12.14 -44.64 19.73
C ALA A 509 -12.77 -44.96 18.35
N LYS A 510 -13.99 -44.49 18.10
CA LYS A 510 -14.75 -44.75 16.87
C LYS A 510 -14.08 -44.12 15.63
N ASP A 511 -13.62 -42.87 15.74
CA ASP A 511 -12.89 -42.16 14.66
C ASP A 511 -11.56 -42.85 14.26
N LYS A 512 -10.88 -43.49 15.22
CA LYS A 512 -9.65 -44.26 14.94
C LYS A 512 -9.94 -45.53 14.16
N LYS A 513 -11.08 -46.18 14.42
CA LYS A 513 -11.49 -47.41 13.72
C LYS A 513 -11.88 -47.11 12.26
N ILE A 514 -12.65 -46.04 12.02
CA ILE A 514 -12.97 -45.54 10.66
C ILE A 514 -11.69 -45.24 9.86
N LYS A 515 -10.72 -44.53 10.46
CA LYS A 515 -9.43 -44.24 9.81
C LYS A 515 -8.60 -45.50 9.48
N GLN A 516 -8.70 -46.57 10.27
CA GLN A 516 -8.05 -47.84 9.96
C GLN A 516 -8.74 -48.60 8.82
N ILE A 517 -10.07 -48.63 8.79
CA ILE A 517 -10.85 -49.29 7.72
C ILE A 517 -10.62 -48.60 6.38
N ASN A 518 -10.72 -47.26 6.33
CA ASN A 518 -10.46 -46.49 5.11
C ASN A 518 -9.02 -46.67 4.58
N LYS A 519 -8.03 -46.87 5.46
CA LYS A 519 -6.66 -47.18 5.04
C LYS A 519 -6.54 -48.57 4.39
N LYS A 520 -7.30 -49.58 4.85
CA LYS A 520 -7.34 -50.91 4.23
C LYS A 520 -8.04 -50.88 2.87
N ILE A 521 -9.18 -50.19 2.76
CA ILE A 521 -9.91 -50.04 1.49
C ILE A 521 -9.03 -49.38 0.42
N LYS A 522 -8.27 -48.33 0.78
CA LYS A 522 -7.32 -47.70 -0.15
C LYS A 522 -6.24 -48.68 -0.67
N GLN A 523 -5.70 -49.53 0.20
CA GLN A 523 -4.72 -50.56 -0.20
C GLN A 523 -5.32 -51.62 -1.14
N ILE A 524 -6.61 -51.95 -0.99
CA ILE A 524 -7.31 -52.86 -1.91
C ILE A 524 -7.54 -52.18 -3.27
N GLY A 525 -7.85 -50.88 -3.30
CA GLY A 525 -7.94 -50.09 -4.54
C GLY A 525 -6.63 -50.09 -5.33
N GLU A 526 -5.49 -49.91 -4.65
CA GLU A 526 -4.15 -49.99 -5.25
C GLU A 526 -3.85 -51.39 -5.86
N ILE A 527 -4.37 -52.47 -5.25
CA ILE A 527 -4.28 -53.84 -5.81
C ILE A 527 -5.19 -54.00 -7.05
N LYS A 528 -6.41 -53.42 -7.04
CA LYS A 528 -7.31 -53.42 -8.22
C LYS A 528 -6.70 -52.71 -9.44
N GLU A 529 -6.00 -51.59 -9.23
CA GLU A 529 -5.33 -50.90 -10.34
C GLU A 529 -4.21 -51.72 -10.96
N LYS A 530 -3.44 -52.46 -10.16
CA LYS A 530 -2.41 -53.38 -10.68
C LYS A 530 -3.01 -54.55 -11.47
N LEU A 531 -4.10 -55.12 -10.95
CA LEU A 531 -4.84 -56.18 -11.65
C LEU A 531 -5.43 -55.68 -12.98
N LYS A 532 -5.94 -54.44 -13.03
CA LYS A 532 -6.39 -53.78 -14.28
C LYS A 532 -5.25 -53.49 -15.27
N LYS A 533 -4.01 -53.38 -14.80
CA LYS A 533 -2.81 -53.20 -15.65
C LYS A 533 -2.22 -54.53 -16.14
N GLY A 534 -2.82 -55.67 -15.78
CA GLY A 534 -2.40 -57.00 -16.24
C GLY A 534 -1.18 -57.58 -15.51
N GLU A 535 -0.79 -57.00 -14.37
CA GLU A 535 0.31 -57.55 -13.54
C GLU A 535 -0.15 -58.82 -12.79
N ASN A 536 0.73 -59.82 -12.69
CA ASN A 536 0.45 -61.02 -11.90
C ASN A 536 0.38 -60.71 -10.40
N VAL A 537 -0.78 -60.94 -9.78
CA VAL A 537 -1.05 -60.66 -8.36
C VAL A 537 -1.00 -61.94 -7.53
N GLU A 538 -0.29 -61.93 -6.40
CA GLU A 538 -0.15 -63.09 -5.51
C GLU A 538 -1.48 -63.54 -4.89
N LEU A 539 -1.60 -64.85 -4.63
CA LEU A 539 -2.78 -65.48 -4.04
C LEU A 539 -3.18 -64.88 -2.67
N THR A 540 -2.21 -64.35 -1.92
CA THR A 540 -2.40 -63.68 -0.63
C THR A 540 -2.97 -62.26 -0.75
N GLN A 541 -2.82 -61.62 -1.91
CA GLN A 541 -3.39 -60.31 -2.23
C GLN A 541 -4.81 -60.45 -2.78
N LEU A 542 -5.10 -61.52 -3.53
CA LEU A 542 -6.45 -61.89 -3.95
C LEU A 542 -7.40 -62.11 -2.76
N LYS A 543 -6.95 -62.80 -1.69
CA LYS A 543 -7.75 -62.95 -0.45
C LYS A 543 -8.06 -61.62 0.28
N LYS A 544 -7.36 -60.52 -0.02
CA LYS A 544 -7.67 -59.20 0.54
C LYS A 544 -8.75 -58.46 -0.26
N LEU A 545 -8.94 -58.81 -1.54
CA LEU A 545 -10.03 -58.29 -2.36
C LEU A 545 -11.39 -58.85 -1.89
N GLU A 546 -11.42 -60.13 -1.48
CA GLU A 546 -12.64 -60.78 -0.96
C GLU A 546 -13.19 -60.06 0.29
N GLN A 547 -12.32 -59.55 1.17
CA GLN A 547 -12.68 -58.84 2.40
C GLN A 547 -13.16 -57.38 2.18
N GLU A 548 -13.10 -56.85 0.96
CA GLU A 548 -13.48 -55.46 0.66
C GLU A 548 -14.97 -55.21 0.93
N SER A 549 -15.83 -56.17 0.59
CA SER A 549 -17.28 -56.06 0.76
C SER A 549 -17.71 -56.06 2.23
N GLU A 550 -16.95 -56.74 3.10
CA GLU A 550 -17.17 -56.74 4.55
C GLU A 550 -16.69 -55.44 5.19
N LEU A 551 -15.51 -54.95 4.78
CA LEU A 551 -14.96 -53.67 5.27
C LEU A 551 -15.83 -52.47 4.88
N LEU A 552 -16.43 -52.48 3.68
CA LEU A 552 -17.39 -51.46 3.25
C LEU A 552 -18.70 -51.51 4.06
N LYS A 553 -19.23 -52.70 4.35
CA LYS A 553 -20.40 -52.87 5.24
C LYS A 553 -20.11 -52.47 6.69
N GLU A 554 -18.90 -52.74 7.20
CA GLU A 554 -18.49 -52.30 8.54
C GLU A 554 -18.36 -50.77 8.60
N LEU A 555 -17.82 -50.13 7.55
CA LEU A 555 -17.79 -48.67 7.41
C LEU A 555 -19.21 -48.08 7.38
N GLU A 556 -20.07 -48.59 6.51
CA GLU A 556 -21.44 -48.11 6.33
C GLU A 556 -22.28 -48.24 7.62
N ASN A 557 -22.10 -49.32 8.38
CA ASN A 557 -22.75 -49.49 9.69
C ASN A 557 -22.17 -48.56 10.76
N LEU A 558 -20.87 -48.21 10.70
CA LEU A 558 -20.28 -47.21 11.60
C LEU A 558 -20.74 -45.79 11.27
N GLU A 559 -20.97 -45.47 9.99
CA GLU A 559 -21.48 -44.19 9.53
C GLU A 559 -22.99 -44.03 9.81
N LYS A 560 -23.81 -45.06 9.57
CA LYS A 560 -25.25 -45.05 9.91
C LYS A 560 -25.54 -44.84 11.39
N ASN A 561 -24.68 -45.35 12.28
CA ASN A 561 -24.79 -45.12 13.73
C ASN A 561 -24.31 -43.72 14.18
N ILE A 562 -23.78 -42.89 13.28
CA ILE A 562 -23.50 -41.47 13.53
C ILE A 562 -24.68 -40.60 13.05
N SER A 563 -25.49 -41.08 12.10
CA SER A 563 -26.67 -40.40 11.55
C SER A 563 -27.99 -40.85 12.19
N SER A 564 -28.20 -40.51 13.47
CA SER A 564 -29.49 -40.76 14.15
C SER A 564 -30.03 -39.54 14.90
N LEU A 565 -30.36 -38.48 14.16
CA LEU A 565 -31.53 -37.60 14.37
C LEU A 565 -31.98 -37.12 12.96
N PRO A 566 -33.28 -36.90 12.71
CA PRO A 566 -33.85 -37.20 11.40
C PRO A 566 -33.81 -36.05 10.38
N ASN A 567 -33.38 -36.34 9.16
CA ASN A 567 -33.69 -35.53 7.99
C ASN A 567 -35.06 -35.92 7.41
N GLY A 568 -36.05 -35.05 7.57
CA GLY A 568 -37.15 -34.90 6.63
C GLY A 568 -36.99 -33.54 5.95
N ILE A 569 -36.69 -33.52 4.64
CA ILE A 569 -36.53 -32.28 3.87
C ILE A 569 -37.93 -31.72 3.56
N PRO A 570 -38.19 -30.44 3.86
CA PRO A 570 -38.47 -29.51 2.78
C PRO A 570 -37.36 -28.48 2.59
N ASN A 571 -37.35 -27.84 1.41
CA ASN A 571 -36.42 -26.76 1.08
C ASN A 571 -36.70 -25.52 1.94
N ASP A 572 -35.76 -25.13 2.79
CA ASP A 572 -35.69 -23.77 3.34
C ASP A 572 -34.31 -23.15 3.05
N PRO A 573 -34.23 -21.84 2.74
CA PRO A 573 -32.97 -21.13 2.59
C PRO A 573 -32.21 -21.06 3.95
N PRO A 574 -30.91 -20.73 3.97
CA PRO A 574 -30.20 -20.48 5.22
C PRO A 574 -30.98 -19.44 6.05
N SER A 575 -31.37 -19.84 7.27
CA SER A 575 -32.33 -19.10 8.10
C SER A 575 -31.86 -17.65 8.32
N THR A 576 -32.53 -16.72 7.66
CA THR A 576 -32.21 -15.29 7.75
C THR A 576 -32.75 -14.76 9.07
N ILE A 577 -31.89 -14.09 9.84
CA ILE A 577 -32.25 -13.51 11.14
C ILE A 577 -32.82 -12.11 10.89
N GLU A 578 -34.12 -11.95 11.10
CA GLU A 578 -34.87 -10.72 10.90
C GLU A 578 -34.81 -9.78 12.12
N THR A 579 -34.67 -8.48 11.91
CA THR A 579 -34.84 -7.44 12.94
C THR A 579 -35.18 -6.07 12.33
N LYS A 580 -35.87 -5.17 13.04
CA LYS A 580 -36.14 -3.82 12.54
C LYS A 580 -34.86 -2.99 12.37
N VAL A 581 -33.90 -3.07 13.30
CA VAL A 581 -32.63 -2.30 13.26
C VAL A 581 -31.44 -3.18 13.59
N LEU A 582 -30.40 -3.15 12.76
CA LEU A 582 -29.17 -3.92 12.99
C LEU A 582 -27.97 -2.98 13.20
N ILE A 583 -27.34 -3.07 14.36
CA ILE A 583 -26.19 -2.26 14.74
C ILE A 583 -24.91 -3.07 14.52
N LEU A 584 -23.98 -2.54 13.74
CA LEU A 584 -22.70 -3.20 13.43
C LEU A 584 -21.60 -2.57 14.27
N GLY A 585 -21.14 -3.30 15.29
CA GLY A 585 -20.20 -2.87 16.33
C GLY A 585 -20.90 -2.55 17.66
N CYS A 586 -20.39 -3.13 18.75
CA CYS A 586 -20.77 -2.85 20.14
C CYS A 586 -19.77 -1.85 20.78
N GLY A 587 -19.34 -0.86 19.99
CA GLY A 587 -18.51 0.26 20.45
C GLY A 587 -19.33 1.36 21.13
N VAL A 588 -18.67 2.46 21.50
CA VAL A 588 -19.30 3.59 22.22
C VAL A 588 -20.49 4.18 21.45
N SER A 589 -20.38 4.37 20.13
CA SER A 589 -21.49 4.83 19.27
C SER A 589 -22.60 3.79 19.12
N GLY A 590 -22.25 2.50 18.98
CA GLY A 590 -23.24 1.43 18.86
C GLY A 590 -24.09 1.26 20.12
N ILE A 591 -23.47 1.38 21.29
CA ILE A 591 -24.15 1.33 22.59
C ILE A 591 -25.01 2.59 22.80
N SER A 592 -24.52 3.79 22.45
CA SER A 592 -25.34 5.01 22.60
C SER A 592 -26.52 5.04 21.62
N SER A 593 -26.37 4.54 20.39
CA SER A 593 -27.49 4.32 19.47
C SER A 593 -28.50 3.30 20.01
N ALA A 594 -28.05 2.14 20.50
CA ALA A 594 -28.91 1.12 21.12
C ALA A 594 -29.70 1.67 22.31
N LYS A 595 -29.05 2.53 23.12
CA LYS A 595 -29.68 3.24 24.24
C LYS A 595 -30.82 4.14 23.79
N VAL A 596 -30.58 5.04 22.82
CA VAL A 596 -31.61 5.99 22.36
C VAL A 596 -32.75 5.27 21.65
N LEU A 597 -32.46 4.19 20.91
CA LEU A 597 -33.48 3.32 20.34
C LEU A 597 -34.39 2.72 21.43
N ALA A 598 -33.79 2.14 22.48
CA ALA A 598 -34.53 1.50 23.57
C ALA A 598 -35.28 2.50 24.48
N GLU A 599 -34.63 3.59 24.90
CA GLU A 599 -35.15 4.53 25.91
C GLU A 599 -35.98 5.66 25.31
N SER A 600 -35.49 6.31 24.25
CA SER A 600 -36.10 7.54 23.71
C SER A 600 -37.07 7.30 22.55
N LYS A 601 -36.85 6.25 21.75
CA LYS A 601 -37.66 5.91 20.56
C LYS A 601 -38.58 4.70 20.75
N GLY A 602 -38.47 3.96 21.85
CA GLY A 602 -39.30 2.78 22.14
C GLY A 602 -39.11 1.61 21.17
N ILE A 603 -37.96 1.53 20.51
CA ILE A 603 -37.61 0.47 19.56
C ILE A 603 -36.82 -0.61 20.32
N HIS A 604 -37.48 -1.75 20.60
CA HIS A 604 -36.90 -2.91 21.31
C HIS A 604 -36.54 -4.08 20.39
N ASP A 605 -36.90 -3.97 19.11
CA ASP A 605 -36.47 -4.87 18.04
C ASP A 605 -35.23 -4.28 17.36
N PHE A 606 -34.08 -4.61 17.92
CA PHE A 606 -32.78 -4.40 17.31
C PHE A 606 -31.80 -5.51 17.73
N LEU A 607 -30.78 -5.73 16.90
CA LEU A 607 -29.66 -6.64 17.19
C LEU A 607 -28.33 -5.90 17.03
N ILE A 608 -27.31 -6.33 17.77
CA ILE A 608 -25.94 -5.82 17.71
C ILE A 608 -25.00 -6.95 17.27
N LEU A 609 -24.24 -6.75 16.19
CA LEU A 609 -23.17 -7.66 15.76
C LEU A 609 -21.83 -7.12 16.22
N GLU A 610 -21.09 -7.87 17.04
CA GLU A 610 -19.74 -7.52 17.49
C GLU A 610 -18.73 -8.54 17.00
N SER A 611 -17.64 -8.05 16.42
CA SER A 611 -16.50 -8.82 15.94
C SER A 611 -15.65 -9.46 17.04
N ALA A 612 -15.63 -8.85 18.23
CA ALA A 612 -14.91 -9.32 19.40
C ALA A 612 -15.78 -10.21 20.29
N SER A 613 -15.17 -10.77 21.33
CA SER A 613 -15.85 -11.47 22.43
C SER A 613 -16.33 -10.54 23.56
N HIS A 614 -16.26 -9.21 23.36
CA HIS A 614 -16.64 -8.20 24.34
C HIS A 614 -17.15 -6.92 23.65
N CYS A 615 -17.95 -6.13 24.36
CA CYS A 615 -18.35 -4.78 23.97
C CYS A 615 -17.34 -3.72 24.47
N GLY A 616 -17.53 -2.47 24.05
CA GLY A 616 -16.71 -1.30 24.42
C GLY A 616 -15.79 -0.79 23.29
N GLY A 617 -15.60 -1.57 22.22
CA GLY A 617 -14.67 -1.23 21.13
C GLY A 617 -13.22 -1.10 21.64
N ARG A 618 -12.61 0.06 21.44
CA ARG A 618 -11.26 0.40 21.96
C ARG A 618 -11.25 0.63 23.49
N LEU A 619 -12.39 0.78 24.16
CA LEU A 619 -12.44 0.82 25.63
C LEU A 619 -12.28 -0.59 26.18
N LYS A 620 -11.06 -0.94 26.59
CA LYS A 620 -10.66 -2.28 27.00
C LYS A 620 -9.52 -2.23 28.02
N ASN A 621 -9.70 -2.96 29.11
CA ASN A 621 -8.68 -3.26 30.11
C ASN A 621 -8.08 -4.66 29.92
N LYS A 622 -6.90 -4.86 30.50
CA LYS A 622 -6.17 -6.14 30.57
C LYS A 622 -5.56 -6.34 31.96
N ASN A 623 -5.61 -7.57 32.47
CA ASN A 623 -4.85 -7.99 33.64
C ASN A 623 -3.36 -8.07 33.30
N TRP A 624 -2.51 -7.36 34.05
CA TRP A 624 -1.06 -7.40 33.82
C TRP A 624 -0.24 -7.09 35.09
N PRO A 625 0.88 -7.79 35.35
CA PRO A 625 1.37 -9.01 34.68
C PRO A 625 0.34 -10.17 34.66
N GLU A 626 0.58 -11.20 33.86
CA GLU A 626 -0.39 -12.31 33.75
C GLU A 626 -0.60 -12.99 35.11
N ASN A 627 -1.87 -13.23 35.45
CA ASN A 627 -2.34 -13.74 36.75
C ASN A 627 -2.32 -12.75 37.94
N THR A 628 -2.17 -11.44 37.72
CA THR A 628 -2.40 -10.43 38.77
C THR A 628 -3.84 -9.90 38.78
N SER A 629 -4.22 -9.30 39.91
CA SER A 629 -5.44 -8.49 40.09
C SER A 629 -5.29 -7.05 39.60
N ASN A 630 -4.18 -6.70 38.96
CA ASN A 630 -3.88 -5.34 38.53
C ASN A 630 -4.36 -5.19 37.09
N PHE A 631 -5.13 -4.12 36.83
CA PHE A 631 -5.76 -3.87 35.55
C PHE A 631 -5.16 -2.62 34.92
N VAL A 632 -4.90 -2.69 33.62
CA VAL A 632 -4.45 -1.54 32.85
C VAL A 632 -5.32 -1.37 31.60
N GLU A 633 -5.73 -0.13 31.30
CA GLU A 633 -6.40 0.19 30.05
C GLU A 633 -5.45 0.01 28.85
N GLU A 634 -5.86 -0.79 27.87
CA GLU A 634 -5.23 -0.87 26.56
C GLU A 634 -5.55 0.38 25.73
N GLY A 635 -6.74 0.95 25.92
CA GLY A 635 -7.25 2.12 25.17
C GLY A 635 -7.36 3.39 26.01
N ALA A 636 -8.44 4.14 25.79
CA ALA A 636 -8.67 5.45 26.41
C ALA A 636 -8.72 5.38 27.94
N ASN A 637 -8.00 6.29 28.58
CA ASN A 637 -7.76 6.29 30.03
C ASN A 637 -8.02 7.66 30.69
N TRP A 638 -8.47 8.63 29.91
CA TRP A 638 -8.69 10.02 30.32
C TRP A 638 -10.11 10.47 30.01
N VAL A 639 -10.65 11.28 30.92
CA VAL A 639 -11.85 12.08 30.71
C VAL A 639 -11.42 13.51 30.48
N HIS A 640 -11.48 13.96 29.23
CA HIS A 640 -11.18 15.34 28.83
C HIS A 640 -12.46 16.17 28.89
N GLY A 641 -12.44 17.30 29.61
CA GLY A 641 -13.61 18.15 29.85
C GLY A 641 -14.48 17.67 31.01
N ILE A 642 -14.19 18.19 32.21
CA ILE A 642 -14.88 17.89 33.51
C ILE A 642 -16.23 18.64 33.64
N GLY A 643 -16.58 19.51 32.69
CA GLY A 643 -17.79 20.32 32.75
C GLY A 643 -19.08 19.50 32.76
N LEU A 644 -20.10 20.03 33.47
CA LEU A 644 -21.44 19.44 33.70
C LEU A 644 -22.28 19.13 32.44
N ASN A 645 -21.70 19.18 31.23
CA ASN A 645 -22.35 18.79 29.98
C ASN A 645 -21.66 17.65 29.22
N ASN A 646 -20.43 17.26 29.59
CA ASN A 646 -19.77 16.12 28.94
C ASN A 646 -20.49 14.80 29.32
N PRO A 647 -21.01 14.02 28.34
CA PRO A 647 -21.72 12.78 28.62
C PRO A 647 -20.81 11.71 29.26
N ILE A 648 -19.54 11.63 28.87
CA ILE A 648 -18.60 10.64 29.41
C ILE A 648 -18.22 10.98 30.85
N PHE A 649 -18.06 12.27 31.15
CA PHE A 649 -17.87 12.74 32.53
C PHE A 649 -19.08 12.36 33.40
N LYS A 650 -20.31 12.73 33.00
CA LYS A 650 -21.55 12.35 33.70
C LYS A 650 -21.70 10.85 33.93
N LEU A 651 -21.34 10.03 32.94
CA LEU A 651 -21.37 8.57 33.07
C LEU A 651 -20.33 8.07 34.08
N SER A 652 -19.13 8.65 34.09
CA SER A 652 -18.11 8.30 35.08
C SER A 652 -18.46 8.72 36.51
N GLU A 653 -19.23 9.81 36.69
CA GLU A 653 -19.86 10.17 37.97
C GLU A 653 -20.99 9.20 38.34
N LYS A 654 -21.95 8.98 37.43
CA LYS A 654 -23.10 8.07 37.63
C LYS A 654 -22.70 6.67 38.12
N TYR A 655 -21.55 6.17 37.66
CA TYR A 655 -21.03 4.84 38.02
C TYR A 655 -19.91 4.87 39.09
N ASN A 656 -19.66 6.04 39.69
CA ASN A 656 -18.65 6.27 40.72
C ASN A 656 -17.28 5.70 40.34
N LEU A 657 -16.74 6.06 39.17
CA LEU A 657 -15.39 5.66 38.78
C LEU A 657 -14.33 6.45 39.57
N THR A 658 -13.34 5.73 40.09
CA THR A 658 -12.15 6.31 40.71
C THR A 658 -11.33 7.06 39.66
N ARG A 659 -11.24 8.38 39.85
CA ARG A 659 -10.59 9.34 38.96
C ARG A 659 -9.65 10.23 39.77
N ILE A 660 -8.56 10.66 39.15
CA ILE A 660 -7.58 11.58 39.74
C ILE A 660 -7.39 12.72 38.75
N GLU A 661 -7.29 13.97 39.24
CA GLU A 661 -6.94 15.11 38.38
C GLU A 661 -5.56 14.91 37.75
N ASP A 662 -5.48 15.03 36.42
CA ASP A 662 -4.22 14.90 35.70
C ASP A 662 -3.56 16.28 35.54
N ASN A 663 -2.94 16.74 36.62
CA ASN A 663 -2.09 17.92 36.58
C ASN A 663 -0.76 17.55 35.93
N LEU A 664 -0.63 17.87 34.63
CA LEU A 664 0.57 17.66 33.83
C LEU A 664 1.75 18.53 34.30
N VAL A 665 2.44 18.05 35.34
CA VAL A 665 3.65 18.65 35.89
C VAL A 665 4.87 18.06 35.18
N TYR A 666 5.71 18.93 34.60
CA TYR A 666 6.89 18.57 33.80
C TYR A 666 8.19 18.87 34.55
N ASP A 667 8.38 18.27 35.73
CA ASP A 667 9.49 18.61 36.63
C ASP A 667 10.82 17.92 36.32
N THR A 668 10.79 16.91 35.44
CA THR A 668 11.97 16.10 35.10
C THR A 668 12.12 16.01 33.58
N ILE A 669 13.14 16.69 33.06
CA ILE A 669 13.52 16.67 31.65
C ILE A 669 14.98 16.24 31.55
N TYR A 670 15.29 15.26 30.69
CA TYR A 670 16.65 14.82 30.39
C TYR A 670 17.01 15.09 28.93
N ASP A 671 18.24 15.56 28.70
CA ASP A 671 18.78 15.68 27.36
C ASP A 671 19.17 14.31 26.77
N ALA A 672 19.54 14.27 25.49
CA ALA A 672 19.99 13.06 24.80
C ALA A 672 21.28 12.42 25.41
N LYS A 673 21.90 13.06 26.40
CA LYS A 673 23.10 12.60 27.12
C LYS A 673 22.80 12.22 28.58
N GLY A 674 21.53 12.26 29.00
CA GLY A 674 21.13 11.97 30.38
C GLY A 674 21.50 13.08 31.37
N VAL A 675 21.63 14.32 30.91
CA VAL A 675 21.80 15.51 31.77
C VAL A 675 20.43 16.12 32.04
N LYS A 676 20.11 16.37 33.32
CA LYS A 676 18.84 17.02 33.68
C LYS A 676 18.84 18.47 33.20
N VAL A 677 17.82 18.84 32.42
CA VAL A 677 17.60 20.20 31.92
C VAL A 677 16.94 21.04 33.01
N ASP A 678 17.22 22.35 33.05
CA ASP A 678 16.55 23.27 33.98
C ASP A 678 15.04 23.33 33.71
N THR A 679 14.26 22.86 34.68
CA THR A 679 12.80 22.86 34.70
C THR A 679 12.22 24.26 34.53
N LYS A 680 12.85 25.30 35.11
CA LYS A 680 12.35 26.69 34.99
C LYS A 680 12.47 27.20 33.55
N PHE A 681 13.62 26.94 32.92
CA PHE A 681 13.83 27.23 31.50
C PHE A 681 12.84 26.45 30.61
N PHE A 682 12.69 25.12 30.81
CA PHE A 682 11.75 24.33 30.03
C PHE A 682 10.32 24.86 30.14
N LYS A 683 9.84 25.11 31.38
CA LYS A 683 8.51 25.64 31.62
C LYS A 683 8.31 27.00 30.95
N SER A 684 9.27 27.92 31.04
CA SER A 684 9.21 29.21 30.35
C SER A 684 9.07 29.08 28.83
N GLN A 685 9.80 28.16 28.19
CA GLN A 685 9.69 27.94 26.75
C GLN A 685 8.40 27.20 26.36
N PHE A 686 7.90 26.30 27.22
CA PHE A 686 6.64 25.59 27.02
C PHE A 686 5.41 26.50 27.20
N ASP A 687 5.43 27.40 28.19
CA ASP A 687 4.40 28.42 28.39
C ASP A 687 4.38 29.42 27.20
N TYR A 688 5.56 29.78 26.67
CA TYR A 688 5.66 30.55 25.42
C TYR A 688 5.05 29.78 24.23
N PHE A 689 5.36 28.49 24.07
CA PHE A 689 4.75 27.65 23.03
C PHE A 689 3.23 27.58 23.15
N LYS A 690 2.69 27.40 24.37
CA LYS A 690 1.24 27.43 24.63
C LYS A 690 0.59 28.75 24.24
N ASN A 691 1.24 29.88 24.48
CA ASN A 691 0.76 31.19 24.02
C ASN A 691 0.74 31.29 22.48
N VAL A 692 1.73 30.70 21.80
CA VAL A 692 1.73 30.62 20.32
C VAL A 692 0.61 29.71 19.82
N VAL A 693 0.40 28.52 20.41
CA VAL A 693 -0.72 27.61 20.07
C VAL A 693 -2.06 28.31 20.27
N SER A 694 -2.23 29.05 21.37
CA SER A 694 -3.43 29.87 21.63
C SER A 694 -3.66 30.94 20.54
N SER A 695 -2.58 31.54 20.03
CA SER A 695 -2.62 32.49 18.92
C SER A 695 -2.96 31.81 17.58
N VAL A 696 -2.47 30.59 17.37
CA VAL A 696 -2.83 29.73 16.23
C VAL A 696 -4.31 29.33 16.28
N ASN A 697 -4.86 29.01 17.46
CA ASN A 697 -6.29 28.73 17.63
C ASN A 697 -7.15 29.95 17.27
N ALA A 698 -6.74 31.15 17.73
CA ALA A 698 -7.39 32.41 17.34
C ALA A 698 -7.26 32.71 15.83
N LEU A 699 -6.16 32.31 15.19
CA LEU A 699 -5.98 32.41 13.74
C LEU A 699 -6.92 31.44 13.01
N SER A 700 -7.03 30.19 13.45
CA SER A 700 -7.95 29.19 12.88
C SER A 700 -9.40 29.69 12.89
N VAL A 701 -9.90 30.15 14.04
CA VAL A 701 -11.26 30.71 14.17
C VAL A 701 -11.50 31.91 13.24
N LYS A 702 -10.49 32.79 13.05
CA LYS A 702 -10.57 33.88 12.07
C LYS A 702 -10.64 33.34 10.63
N ARG A 703 -9.81 32.37 10.27
CA ARG A 703 -9.78 31.79 8.92
C ARG A 703 -11.06 31.05 8.57
N GLU A 704 -11.62 30.29 9.51
CA GLU A 704 -12.93 29.64 9.37
C GLU A 704 -14.03 30.69 9.14
N LYS A 705 -14.08 31.75 9.98
CA LYS A 705 -15.05 32.86 9.84
C LYS A 705 -15.00 33.55 8.47
N TYR A 706 -13.80 33.72 7.90
CA TYR A 706 -13.61 34.35 6.59
C TYR A 706 -13.53 33.35 5.42
N LYS A 707 -13.82 32.05 5.66
CA LYS A 707 -13.76 30.96 4.67
C LYS A 707 -12.44 30.92 3.87
N LEU A 708 -11.32 31.20 4.54
CA LEU A 708 -9.99 31.23 3.91
C LEU A 708 -9.44 29.81 3.67
N PRO A 709 -8.59 29.60 2.64
CA PRO A 709 -7.98 28.30 2.34
C PRO A 709 -7.27 27.69 3.56
N ASP A 710 -7.33 26.37 3.68
CA ASP A 710 -6.65 25.65 4.76
C ASP A 710 -5.11 25.67 4.61
N MET A 711 -4.40 25.46 5.71
CA MET A 711 -2.94 25.38 5.77
C MET A 711 -2.48 24.47 6.92
N SER A 712 -1.20 24.08 6.93
CA SER A 712 -0.65 23.24 8.01
C SER A 712 -0.55 23.99 9.33
N VAL A 713 -0.69 23.28 10.45
CA VAL A 713 -0.41 23.85 11.77
C VAL A 713 1.04 24.31 11.86
N ARG A 714 1.99 23.61 11.22
CA ARG A 714 3.40 24.05 11.06
C ARG A 714 3.50 25.45 10.43
N THR A 715 2.76 25.70 9.36
CA THR A 715 2.70 27.02 8.71
C THR A 715 2.11 28.06 9.66
N ALA A 716 1.05 27.71 10.40
CA ALA A 716 0.43 28.60 11.36
C ALA A 716 1.36 28.97 12.53
N LEU A 717 2.03 27.97 13.13
CA LEU A 717 3.06 28.14 14.17
C LEU A 717 4.18 29.06 13.68
N THR A 718 4.69 28.82 12.47
CA THR A 718 5.71 29.67 11.83
C THR A 718 5.23 31.12 11.68
N LEU A 719 4.00 31.33 11.21
CA LEU A 719 3.41 32.66 11.05
C LEU A 719 3.14 33.38 12.39
N GLN A 720 3.06 32.64 13.49
CA GLN A 720 2.96 33.18 14.86
C GLN A 720 4.32 33.23 15.59
N GLY A 721 5.43 33.02 14.88
CA GLY A 721 6.79 33.19 15.41
C GLY A 721 7.39 31.96 16.09
N TRP A 722 6.77 30.78 15.98
CA TRP A 722 7.36 29.52 16.45
C TRP A 722 7.96 28.71 15.30
N GLN A 723 9.29 28.64 15.27
CA GLN A 723 10.02 27.52 14.71
C GLN A 723 10.93 26.91 15.78
N PRO A 724 11.19 25.58 15.75
CA PRO A 724 12.17 24.93 16.62
C PRO A 724 13.59 25.54 16.56
N SER A 725 13.89 26.30 15.51
CA SER A 725 15.18 26.96 15.23
C SER A 725 15.22 28.48 15.47
N ASP A 726 14.13 29.15 15.88
CA ASP A 726 14.09 30.62 15.86
C ASP A 726 14.56 31.30 17.15
N SER A 727 14.17 30.77 18.32
CA SER A 727 14.59 31.32 19.62
C SER A 727 16.10 31.22 19.78
N GLU A 728 16.76 32.33 20.12
CA GLU A 728 18.22 32.39 20.34
C GLU A 728 18.69 31.44 21.46
N SER A 729 17.81 31.13 22.43
CA SER A 729 18.09 30.15 23.48
C SER A 729 17.82 28.69 23.06
N LEU A 730 16.97 28.43 22.06
CA LEU A 730 16.68 27.10 21.52
C LEU A 730 17.55 26.71 20.29
N LYS A 731 18.14 27.68 19.57
CA LYS A 731 19.10 27.44 18.47
C LYS A 731 20.24 26.50 18.83
N SER A 732 20.65 26.49 20.09
CA SER A 732 21.71 25.62 20.62
C SER A 732 21.20 24.25 21.13
N LYS A 733 19.88 24.01 21.13
CA LYS A 733 19.20 22.85 21.73
C LYS A 733 17.98 22.38 20.90
N PRO A 734 18.14 21.97 19.63
CA PRO A 734 17.02 21.56 18.77
C PRO A 734 16.21 20.38 19.35
N ASP A 735 16.88 19.42 20.01
CA ASP A 735 16.24 18.28 20.66
C ASP A 735 15.19 18.71 21.71
N LEU A 736 15.46 19.82 22.42
CA LEU A 736 14.57 20.38 23.44
C LEU A 736 13.34 21.04 22.79
N ALA A 737 13.51 21.71 21.65
CA ALA A 737 12.41 22.29 20.90
C ALA A 737 11.49 21.21 20.32
N ASN A 738 12.06 20.10 19.81
CA ASN A 738 11.31 18.92 19.39
C ASN A 738 10.45 18.35 20.54
N ALA A 739 11.01 18.27 21.76
CA ALA A 739 10.28 17.77 22.92
C ALA A 739 9.17 18.72 23.41
N ILE A 740 9.41 20.05 23.40
CA ILE A 740 8.39 21.06 23.73
C ILE A 740 7.19 20.94 22.79
N GLU A 741 7.45 20.87 21.48
CA GLU A 741 6.39 20.81 20.48
C GLU A 741 5.66 19.45 20.48
N TYR A 742 6.39 18.35 20.70
CA TYR A 742 5.79 17.03 20.83
C TYR A 742 4.79 16.97 22.00
N VAL A 743 5.21 17.44 23.18
CA VAL A 743 4.39 17.40 24.40
C VAL A 743 3.27 18.45 24.37
N GLY A 744 3.46 19.57 23.69
CA GLY A 744 2.47 20.65 23.63
C GLY A 744 1.51 20.60 22.43
N PHE A 745 1.76 19.75 21.44
CA PHE A 745 0.91 19.64 20.25
C PHE A 745 0.80 18.21 19.70
N ASP A 746 1.92 17.57 19.32
CA ASP A 746 1.85 16.29 18.58
C ASP A 746 1.09 15.22 19.39
N LEU A 747 1.31 15.17 20.71
CA LEU A 747 0.67 14.24 21.63
C LEU A 747 -0.86 14.43 21.70
N GLU A 748 -1.36 15.66 21.74
CA GLU A 748 -2.80 15.96 21.83
C GLU A 748 -3.54 15.68 20.52
N GLN A 749 -2.85 15.80 19.37
CA GLN A 749 -3.43 15.52 18.05
C GLN A 749 -3.09 14.12 17.48
N ALA A 750 -2.32 13.33 18.24
CA ALA A 750 -1.74 12.04 17.84
C ALA A 750 -0.93 12.07 16.51
N ASP A 751 -0.52 13.26 16.05
CA ASP A 751 0.07 13.52 14.73
C ASP A 751 0.84 14.84 14.71
N THR A 752 1.74 14.99 13.74
CA THR A 752 2.64 16.15 13.63
C THR A 752 1.95 17.41 13.12
N ALA A 753 2.46 18.58 13.53
CA ALA A 753 2.00 19.89 13.05
C ALA A 753 2.07 20.06 11.51
N GLU A 754 2.94 19.29 10.83
CA GLU A 754 3.04 19.21 9.37
C GLU A 754 1.84 18.50 8.72
N GLY A 755 1.33 17.42 9.35
CA GLY A 755 0.25 16.60 8.82
C GLY A 755 -1.14 17.18 9.04
N THR A 756 -1.32 17.89 10.15
CA THR A 756 -2.62 18.36 10.65
C THR A 756 -3.12 19.65 9.97
N SER A 757 -4.43 19.70 9.72
CA SER A 757 -5.16 20.87 9.20
C SER A 757 -5.27 22.00 10.25
N LEU A 758 -5.01 23.25 9.88
CA LEU A 758 -5.27 24.40 10.75
C LEU A 758 -6.76 24.62 10.97
N ASN A 759 -7.57 24.56 9.91
CA ASN A 759 -8.99 24.89 9.97
C ASN A 759 -9.81 23.84 10.74
N PHE A 760 -9.35 22.59 10.81
CA PHE A 760 -10.13 21.48 11.40
C PHE A 760 -9.41 20.70 12.51
N GLY A 761 -8.08 20.68 12.54
CA GLY A 761 -7.27 19.87 13.46
C GLY A 761 -6.72 20.58 14.69
N VAL A 762 -7.11 21.83 14.96
CA VAL A 762 -6.61 22.64 16.11
C VAL A 762 -7.76 23.18 16.98
N GLY A 763 -9.00 22.81 16.66
CA GLY A 763 -10.17 23.26 17.37
C GLY A 763 -10.42 22.44 18.63
N GLU A 764 -9.91 22.88 19.78
CA GLU A 764 -10.17 22.32 21.12
C GLU A 764 -11.64 22.52 21.59
N SER A 765 -12.60 22.09 20.77
CA SER A 765 -14.04 22.20 21.07
C SER A 765 -14.39 21.44 22.35
N THR A 766 -13.67 20.35 22.66
CA THR A 766 -13.80 19.61 23.93
C THR A 766 -13.57 20.53 25.14
N TYR A 767 -12.42 21.21 25.22
CA TYR A 767 -12.11 22.07 26.38
C TYR A 767 -12.92 23.37 26.39
N LYS A 768 -13.30 23.88 25.22
CA LYS A 768 -14.21 25.04 25.10
C LYS A 768 -15.64 24.74 25.55
N ASP A 769 -16.22 23.63 25.10
CA ASP A 769 -17.62 23.28 25.35
C ASP A 769 -17.81 22.55 26.70
N PHE A 770 -16.75 21.91 27.23
CA PHE A 770 -16.76 21.12 28.47
C PHE A 770 -15.70 21.50 29.51
N GLY A 771 -14.99 22.62 29.36
CA GLY A 771 -13.97 23.11 30.29
C GLY A 771 -12.60 22.40 30.17
N GLU A 772 -11.54 23.05 30.67
CA GLU A 772 -10.13 22.63 30.47
C GLU A 772 -9.69 21.43 31.34
N GLY A 773 -10.53 20.98 32.28
CA GLY A 773 -10.15 19.93 33.21
C GLY A 773 -9.92 18.57 32.53
N VAL A 774 -8.90 17.83 33.00
CA VAL A 774 -8.59 16.46 32.57
C VAL A 774 -8.47 15.55 33.79
N GLN A 775 -9.11 14.38 33.75
CA GLN A 775 -9.02 13.36 34.80
C GLN A 775 -8.53 12.01 34.26
N PHE A 776 -7.54 11.44 34.92
CA PHE A 776 -7.06 10.08 34.70
C PHE A 776 -7.97 9.07 35.42
N VAL A 777 -8.37 8.00 34.73
CA VAL A 777 -9.17 6.92 35.31
C VAL A 777 -8.25 5.91 35.98
N LYS A 778 -8.31 5.80 37.32
CA LYS A 778 -7.53 4.83 38.12
C LYS A 778 -8.44 3.77 38.76
N ASP A 779 -9.50 3.39 38.06
CA ASP A 779 -10.47 2.43 38.56
C ASP A 779 -10.12 1.00 38.12
N ASN A 780 -9.99 0.08 39.08
CA ASN A 780 -9.64 -1.32 38.78
C ASN A 780 -10.72 -2.04 37.94
N ARG A 781 -11.96 -1.55 37.89
CA ARG A 781 -13.01 -2.07 36.99
C ARG A 781 -12.77 -1.67 35.53
N GLY A 782 -11.94 -0.65 35.31
CA GLY A 782 -11.63 -0.09 34.00
C GLY A 782 -12.71 0.83 33.42
N PHE A 783 -12.33 1.63 32.43
CA PHE A 783 -13.19 2.59 31.75
C PHE A 783 -14.30 1.90 30.93
N LYS A 784 -14.03 0.66 30.47
CA LYS A 784 -15.01 -0.27 29.85
C LYS A 784 -16.24 -0.53 30.72
N TYR A 785 -16.12 -0.45 32.06
CA TYR A 785 -17.22 -0.72 32.99
C TYR A 785 -18.46 0.16 32.76
N ILE A 786 -18.27 1.41 32.32
CA ILE A 786 -19.36 2.32 31.95
C ILE A 786 -20.22 1.69 30.84
N MET A 787 -19.59 1.20 29.78
CA MET A 787 -20.26 0.63 28.62
C MET A 787 -21.00 -0.66 28.97
N GLU A 788 -20.43 -1.46 29.87
CA GLU A 788 -21.09 -2.66 30.38
C GLU A 788 -22.34 -2.33 31.21
N LYS A 789 -22.31 -1.27 32.02
CA LYS A 789 -23.47 -0.88 32.83
C LYS A 789 -24.56 -0.17 32.03
N GLU A 790 -24.22 0.58 30.99
CA GLU A 790 -25.21 1.09 30.03
C GLU A 790 -25.87 -0.06 29.25
N LEU A 791 -25.13 -1.12 28.89
CA LEU A 791 -25.70 -2.33 28.30
C LEU A 791 -26.62 -3.12 29.25
N ASP A 792 -26.32 -3.18 30.55
CA ASP A 792 -27.24 -3.76 31.55
C ASP A 792 -28.56 -2.98 31.62
N LEU A 793 -28.51 -1.65 31.55
CA LEU A 793 -29.71 -0.81 31.53
C LEU A 793 -30.52 -1.01 30.25
N ILE A 794 -29.87 -1.11 29.08
CA ILE A 794 -30.54 -1.43 27.82
C ILE A 794 -31.24 -2.79 27.90
N ALA A 795 -30.52 -3.83 28.36
CA ALA A 795 -31.05 -5.18 28.54
C ALA A 795 -32.30 -5.20 29.44
N TYR A 796 -32.24 -4.50 30.58
CA TYR A 796 -33.37 -4.32 31.49
C TYR A 796 -34.55 -3.58 30.83
N LYS A 797 -34.28 -2.50 30.08
CA LYS A 797 -35.32 -1.70 29.40
C LYS A 797 -36.06 -2.50 28.32
N ILE A 798 -35.35 -3.32 27.55
CA ILE A 798 -35.94 -4.14 26.48
C ILE A 798 -36.44 -5.52 26.96
N GLN A 799 -36.28 -5.83 28.25
CA GLN A 799 -36.66 -7.10 28.89
C GLN A 799 -36.03 -8.35 28.20
N LYS A 800 -34.72 -8.27 27.91
CA LYS A 800 -33.93 -9.37 27.31
C LYS A 800 -32.58 -9.51 28.01
N GLU A 801 -31.98 -10.69 27.98
CA GLU A 801 -30.57 -10.84 28.36
C GLU A 801 -29.64 -10.34 27.25
N ARG A 802 -28.40 -9.97 27.61
CA ARG A 802 -27.39 -9.50 26.62
C ARG A 802 -27.18 -10.49 25.46
N LYS A 803 -27.28 -11.80 25.72
CA LYS A 803 -27.11 -12.87 24.73
C LYS A 803 -28.22 -12.91 23.66
N ASP A 804 -29.38 -12.33 23.95
CA ASP A 804 -30.57 -12.41 23.08
C ASP A 804 -30.58 -11.30 22.01
N PHE A 805 -29.77 -10.25 22.19
CA PHE A 805 -29.67 -9.13 21.25
C PHE A 805 -28.23 -8.77 20.83
N ILE A 806 -27.20 -9.40 21.40
CA ILE A 806 -25.79 -9.18 21.03
C ILE A 806 -25.14 -10.47 20.54
N TYR A 807 -24.70 -10.46 19.28
CA TYR A 807 -23.97 -11.56 18.65
C TYR A 807 -22.47 -11.25 18.64
N PHE A 808 -21.73 -11.86 19.57
CA PHE A 808 -20.27 -11.77 19.64
C PHE A 808 -19.56 -12.62 18.57
N ASN A 809 -18.27 -12.36 18.35
CA ASN A 809 -17.40 -13.02 17.35
C ASN A 809 -17.97 -13.03 15.92
N SER A 810 -18.88 -12.10 15.62
CA SER A 810 -19.67 -12.04 14.39
C SER A 810 -19.02 -11.08 13.39
N HIS A 811 -17.97 -11.57 12.74
CA HIS A 811 -17.23 -10.80 11.73
C HIS A 811 -18.08 -10.57 10.47
N VAL A 812 -18.60 -9.36 10.28
CA VAL A 812 -19.29 -8.96 9.05
C VAL A 812 -18.35 -9.06 7.84
N LYS A 813 -18.84 -9.58 6.71
CA LYS A 813 -18.11 -9.69 5.44
C LYS A 813 -18.74 -8.93 4.29
N SER A 814 -20.06 -8.83 4.25
CA SER A 814 -20.73 -8.00 3.25
C SER A 814 -22.04 -7.40 3.75
N ILE A 815 -22.36 -6.21 3.26
CA ILE A 815 -23.59 -5.45 3.53
C ILE A 815 -24.24 -5.15 2.19
N THR A 816 -25.37 -5.79 1.90
CA THR A 816 -26.14 -5.57 0.66
C THR A 816 -27.34 -4.71 1.00
N TYR A 817 -27.47 -3.52 0.42
CA TYR A 817 -28.49 -2.52 0.78
C TYR A 817 -29.33 -2.01 -0.41
N ALA A 818 -28.97 -2.39 -1.62
CA ALA A 818 -29.74 -2.22 -2.85
C ALA A 818 -29.31 -3.31 -3.87
N ASN A 819 -29.99 -3.39 -5.00
CA ASN A 819 -29.55 -4.15 -6.17
C ASN A 819 -28.48 -3.37 -6.95
N ASP A 820 -27.79 -4.04 -7.88
CA ASP A 820 -26.76 -3.43 -8.73
C ASP A 820 -27.30 -2.31 -9.66
N ASP A 821 -28.61 -2.30 -9.94
CA ASP A 821 -29.33 -1.23 -10.66
C ASP A 821 -29.78 -0.07 -9.74
N GLY A 822 -29.43 -0.12 -8.45
CA GLY A 822 -29.84 0.86 -7.46
C GLY A 822 -31.30 0.75 -7.02
N SER A 823 -31.99 -0.36 -7.30
CA SER A 823 -33.36 -0.62 -6.81
C SER A 823 -33.40 -1.20 -5.38
N ASP A 824 -34.53 -1.01 -4.70
CA ASP A 824 -34.71 -1.40 -3.31
C ASP A 824 -34.94 -2.91 -3.14
N ILE A 825 -34.19 -3.53 -2.22
CA ILE A 825 -34.25 -4.97 -1.91
C ILE A 825 -35.14 -5.27 -0.69
N GLY A 826 -35.89 -4.29 -0.19
CA GLY A 826 -36.81 -4.42 0.94
C GLY A 826 -36.17 -4.14 2.31
N GLY A 827 -34.84 -4.08 2.37
CA GLY A 827 -34.06 -3.87 3.59
C GLY A 827 -32.57 -3.88 3.30
N VAL A 828 -31.80 -4.41 4.25
CA VAL A 828 -30.35 -4.59 4.17
C VAL A 828 -30.00 -5.98 4.65
N PHE A 829 -29.28 -6.73 3.82
CA PHE A 829 -28.77 -8.07 4.13
C PHE A 829 -27.31 -8.00 4.52
N VAL A 830 -27.01 -8.33 5.78
CA VAL A 830 -25.66 -8.38 6.34
C VAL A 830 -25.23 -9.82 6.48
N LYS A 831 -24.13 -10.19 5.84
CA LYS A 831 -23.57 -11.55 5.89
C LYS A 831 -22.27 -11.58 6.68
N THR A 832 -22.15 -12.52 7.61
CA THR A 832 -20.96 -12.72 8.45
C THR A 832 -20.03 -13.81 7.91
N ALA A 833 -18.83 -13.92 8.48
CA ALA A 833 -17.78 -14.85 8.06
C ALA A 833 -18.09 -16.33 8.32
N ASP A 834 -19.05 -16.62 9.21
CA ASP A 834 -19.63 -17.94 9.47
C ASP A 834 -20.89 -18.21 8.63
N ASP A 835 -21.02 -17.51 7.50
CA ASP A 835 -22.10 -17.59 6.51
C ASP A 835 -23.53 -17.27 6.99
N LYS A 836 -23.74 -16.88 8.26
CA LYS A 836 -25.03 -16.38 8.74
C LYS A 836 -25.43 -15.09 8.01
N THR A 837 -26.73 -14.94 7.79
CA THR A 837 -27.32 -13.78 7.12
C THR A 837 -28.35 -13.14 8.04
N PHE A 838 -28.22 -11.83 8.24
CA PHE A 838 -29.14 -11.00 8.98
C PHE A 838 -29.84 -10.06 8.00
N HIS A 839 -31.14 -9.86 8.15
CA HIS A 839 -31.90 -8.89 7.37
C HIS A 839 -32.50 -7.84 8.31
N ALA A 840 -32.36 -6.57 7.93
CA ALA A 840 -32.93 -5.47 8.70
C ALA A 840 -33.44 -4.33 7.83
N LYS A 841 -34.44 -3.58 8.33
CA LYS A 841 -34.99 -2.43 7.58
C LYS A 841 -33.99 -1.28 7.47
N VAL A 842 -33.19 -1.08 8.53
CA VAL A 842 -32.13 -0.07 8.63
C VAL A 842 -30.92 -0.68 9.35
N VAL A 843 -29.72 -0.36 8.87
CA VAL A 843 -28.44 -0.73 9.50
C VAL A 843 -27.73 0.51 10.04
N ILE A 844 -27.22 0.43 11.28
CA ILE A 844 -26.31 1.43 11.85
C ILE A 844 -24.89 0.88 11.81
N CYS A 845 -24.05 1.42 10.93
CA CYS A 845 -22.64 1.06 10.78
C CYS A 845 -21.78 1.88 11.76
N THR A 846 -21.11 1.21 12.71
CA THR A 846 -20.21 1.86 13.69
C THR A 846 -18.75 1.44 13.59
N PHE A 847 -18.36 0.86 12.45
CA PHE A 847 -16.97 0.52 12.17
C PHE A 847 -16.04 1.74 12.26
N SER A 848 -14.80 1.53 12.67
CA SER A 848 -13.79 2.59 12.65
C SER A 848 -13.53 3.05 11.21
N LEU A 849 -13.06 4.29 11.07
CA LEU A 849 -12.60 4.85 9.80
C LEU A 849 -11.58 3.91 9.13
N GLY A 850 -10.63 3.36 9.88
CA GLY A 850 -9.61 2.44 9.36
C GLY A 850 -10.19 1.13 8.80
N VAL A 851 -11.26 0.59 9.37
CA VAL A 851 -11.95 -0.60 8.83
C VAL A 851 -12.64 -0.26 7.50
N LEU A 852 -13.27 0.90 7.40
CA LEU A 852 -13.89 1.40 6.17
C LEU A 852 -12.84 1.68 5.07
N GLN A 853 -11.62 2.08 5.44
CA GLN A 853 -10.52 2.34 4.50
C GLN A 853 -9.88 1.07 3.92
N HIS A 854 -9.93 -0.07 4.62
CA HIS A 854 -9.17 -1.29 4.30
C HIS A 854 -9.98 -2.40 3.59
N ASN A 855 -11.19 -2.11 3.11
CA ASN A 855 -12.04 -3.07 2.37
C ASN A 855 -12.31 -4.42 3.10
N GLU A 856 -12.23 -4.45 4.44
CA GLU A 856 -12.50 -5.65 5.25
C GLU A 856 -13.97 -6.11 5.16
N VAL A 857 -14.88 -5.17 4.84
CA VAL A 857 -16.32 -5.39 4.60
C VAL A 857 -16.69 -4.89 3.21
N LYS A 858 -17.38 -5.73 2.43
CA LYS A 858 -17.84 -5.39 1.07
C LYS A 858 -19.26 -4.84 1.08
N PHE A 859 -19.43 -3.60 0.66
CA PHE A 859 -20.75 -3.01 0.41
C PHE A 859 -21.28 -3.46 -0.96
N LYS A 860 -22.59 -3.69 -1.07
CA LYS A 860 -23.29 -4.00 -2.33
C LYS A 860 -24.58 -3.16 -2.47
N PRO A 861 -24.67 -2.27 -3.47
CA PRO A 861 -23.59 -1.80 -4.34
C PRO A 861 -22.38 -1.24 -3.57
N ASN A 862 -21.27 -0.99 -4.25
CA ASN A 862 -20.13 -0.34 -3.61
C ASN A 862 -20.53 1.03 -3.04
N LEU A 863 -19.81 1.50 -2.01
CA LEU A 863 -19.96 2.87 -1.52
C LEU A 863 -19.75 3.87 -2.68
N PRO A 864 -20.51 4.99 -2.74
CA PRO A 864 -20.31 6.02 -3.76
C PRO A 864 -18.86 6.51 -3.80
N GLU A 865 -18.31 6.75 -5.00
CA GLU A 865 -16.90 7.15 -5.17
C GLU A 865 -16.53 8.38 -4.33
N SER A 866 -17.44 9.35 -4.21
CA SER A 866 -17.28 10.56 -3.39
C SER A 866 -17.17 10.28 -1.89
N LYS A 867 -17.86 9.25 -1.39
CA LYS A 867 -17.73 8.75 -0.01
C LYS A 867 -16.43 7.97 0.16
N ILE A 868 -16.03 7.15 -0.81
CA ILE A 868 -14.73 6.45 -0.77
C ILE A 868 -13.58 7.46 -0.76
N GLU A 869 -13.57 8.44 -1.67
CA GLU A 869 -12.56 9.50 -1.72
C GLU A 869 -12.51 10.26 -0.39
N SER A 870 -13.68 10.63 0.15
CA SER A 870 -13.75 11.33 1.43
C SER A 870 -13.21 10.48 2.57
N LEU A 871 -13.54 9.18 2.65
CA LEU A 871 -12.98 8.26 3.66
C LEU A 871 -11.45 8.13 3.54
N GLN A 872 -10.91 8.02 2.32
CA GLN A 872 -9.46 7.86 2.09
C GLN A 872 -8.67 9.16 2.35
N ARG A 873 -9.33 10.32 2.39
CA ARG A 873 -8.70 11.62 2.73
C ARG A 873 -8.45 11.82 4.23
N PHE A 874 -9.05 11.05 5.13
CA PHE A 874 -8.77 11.11 6.57
C PHE A 874 -7.72 10.08 6.96
N HIS A 875 -7.04 10.24 8.10
CA HIS A 875 -6.03 9.29 8.55
C HIS A 875 -6.36 8.69 9.91
N MET A 876 -6.10 7.39 10.04
CA MET A 876 -5.99 6.71 11.32
C MET A 876 -4.52 6.68 11.75
N GLN A 877 -4.26 7.05 13.00
CA GLN A 877 -2.93 7.00 13.60
C GLN A 877 -2.79 5.81 14.55
N GLY A 878 -1.58 5.26 14.65
CA GLY A 878 -1.23 4.30 15.68
C GLY A 878 -0.89 5.03 16.97
N GLU A 879 -1.08 4.39 18.11
CA GLU A 879 -0.57 4.87 19.38
C GLU A 879 0.16 3.73 20.07
N TYR A 880 1.42 3.98 20.44
CA TYR A 880 2.16 3.07 21.30
C TYR A 880 2.03 3.53 22.75
N LYS A 881 1.46 2.63 23.53
CA LYS A 881 1.20 2.74 24.96
C LYS A 881 1.79 1.52 25.67
N PHE A 882 2.91 1.70 26.35
CA PHE A 882 3.37 0.79 27.42
C PHE A 882 3.35 1.59 28.73
N TRP A 883 2.91 1.03 29.85
CA TRP A 883 2.01 1.65 30.87
C TRP A 883 2.61 2.24 32.18
N GLY A 884 2.10 3.39 32.67
CA GLY A 884 2.59 4.08 33.89
C GLY A 884 1.61 5.01 34.66
N ASN A 885 2.00 5.56 35.84
CA ASN A 885 1.20 6.40 36.77
C ASN A 885 1.98 7.13 37.92
N SER A 886 2.78 8.16 37.60
CA SER A 886 3.31 9.26 38.46
C SER A 886 4.37 10.05 37.67
N GLU A 887 4.63 11.31 38.04
CA GLU A 887 5.81 12.13 37.67
C GLU A 887 6.29 12.01 36.22
N ASN A 888 5.90 12.96 35.36
CA ASN A 888 6.28 12.97 33.95
C ASN A 888 7.80 13.19 33.79
N ILE A 889 8.42 12.33 32.98
CA ILE A 889 9.82 12.39 32.58
C ILE A 889 9.85 12.67 31.07
N ILE A 890 10.39 13.81 30.66
CA ILE A 890 10.60 14.14 29.25
C ILE A 890 12.02 13.73 28.86
N TYR A 891 12.15 13.03 27.75
CA TYR A 891 13.42 12.70 27.10
C TYR A 891 13.52 13.45 25.79
N THR A 892 14.57 14.26 25.61
CA THR A 892 14.80 14.97 24.36
C THR A 892 15.68 14.14 23.43
N SER A 893 15.26 13.96 22.18
CA SER A 893 16.05 13.28 21.14
C SER A 893 16.14 14.16 19.89
N SER A 894 17.24 14.01 19.15
CA SER A 894 17.38 14.59 17.81
C SER A 894 16.34 14.04 16.83
N LYS A 895 15.79 12.84 17.10
CA LYS A 895 14.66 12.27 16.39
C LYS A 895 13.36 12.62 17.10
N LYS A 896 12.54 13.49 16.49
CA LYS A 896 11.20 13.86 17.00
C LYS A 896 10.36 12.60 17.24
N GLY A 897 9.64 12.54 18.37
CA GLY A 897 8.79 11.40 18.72
C GLY A 897 9.53 10.13 19.18
N TYR A 898 10.87 10.11 19.29
CA TYR A 898 11.60 8.92 19.75
C TYR A 898 11.58 8.78 21.28
N TYR A 899 10.62 7.99 21.78
CA TYR A 899 10.36 7.74 23.20
C TYR A 899 10.45 9.02 24.08
N PRO A 900 9.68 10.07 23.79
CA PRO A 900 9.97 11.42 24.32
C PRO A 900 9.33 11.71 25.67
N LEU A 901 8.34 10.92 26.11
CA LEU A 901 7.58 11.15 27.34
C LEU A 901 7.35 9.83 28.07
N TRP A 902 7.79 9.77 29.33
CA TRP A 902 7.65 8.63 30.23
C TRP A 902 6.99 9.03 31.56
N ARG A 903 6.45 8.08 32.33
CA ARG A 903 5.67 8.34 33.58
C ARG A 903 5.64 7.08 34.49
N ASN A 904 5.99 7.09 35.78
CA ASN A 904 6.23 5.86 36.60
C ASN A 904 4.97 5.34 37.35
N TYR A 905 4.39 4.17 37.07
CA TYR A 905 3.25 3.60 37.85
C TYR A 905 3.68 3.24 39.27
N LYS A 906 3.15 4.02 40.22
CA LYS A 906 3.15 3.67 41.63
C LYS A 906 1.83 2.95 41.96
N GLU A 907 1.88 1.62 41.95
CA GLU A 907 0.83 0.75 42.48
C GLU A 907 1.43 -0.19 43.53
N PRO A 908 0.72 -0.53 44.62
CA PRO A 908 1.28 -1.34 45.69
C PRO A 908 1.81 -2.68 45.15
N GLY A 909 3.13 -2.89 45.26
CA GLY A 909 3.82 -4.12 44.85
C GLY A 909 4.43 -4.11 43.44
N TYR A 910 4.21 -3.09 42.60
CA TYR A 910 4.77 -3.03 41.24
C TYR A 910 5.30 -1.63 40.88
N ASN A 911 6.49 -1.60 40.28
CA ASN A 911 7.08 -0.42 39.64
C ASN A 911 6.89 -0.57 38.13
N ILE A 912 6.07 0.28 37.51
CA ILE A 912 5.80 0.23 36.06
C ILE A 912 6.21 1.56 35.41
N LEU A 913 6.44 1.62 34.10
CA LEU A 913 6.84 2.85 33.40
C LEU A 913 6.00 3.05 32.14
N PHE A 914 5.46 4.26 31.99
CA PHE A 914 4.73 4.70 30.82
C PHE A 914 5.71 5.10 29.73
N CYS A 915 5.32 4.96 28.47
CA CYS A 915 5.69 5.87 27.40
C CYS A 915 4.52 6.04 26.43
N MET A 916 4.38 7.25 25.89
CA MET A 916 3.43 7.58 24.83
C MET A 916 4.18 8.00 23.57
N VAL A 917 3.99 7.23 22.50
CA VAL A 917 4.52 7.52 21.17
C VAL A 917 3.39 7.57 20.15
N VAL A 918 3.35 8.63 19.34
CA VAL A 918 2.31 8.91 18.33
C VAL A 918 2.90 9.05 16.92
N GLY A 919 2.07 9.31 15.89
CA GLY A 919 2.51 9.60 14.53
C GLY A 919 3.20 8.42 13.81
N GLU A 920 4.31 8.69 13.12
CA GLU A 920 5.04 7.65 12.37
C GLU A 920 5.84 6.70 13.28
N GLU A 921 6.34 7.19 14.43
CA GLU A 921 7.12 6.38 15.36
C GLU A 921 6.28 5.29 16.04
N SER A 922 4.99 5.54 16.28
CA SER A 922 4.09 4.51 16.81
C SER A 922 3.89 3.37 15.82
N LYS A 923 3.69 3.69 14.54
CA LYS A 923 3.59 2.73 13.43
C LYS A 923 4.90 1.94 13.24
N ARG A 924 6.05 2.60 13.40
CA ARG A 924 7.37 1.93 13.41
C ARG A 924 7.43 0.92 14.57
N ILE A 925 7.13 1.33 15.79
CA ILE A 925 7.19 0.48 16.98
C ILE A 925 6.17 -0.68 16.89
N GLU A 926 4.96 -0.45 16.35
CA GLU A 926 3.98 -1.50 16.06
C GLU A 926 4.47 -2.60 15.10
N SER A 927 5.47 -2.30 14.25
CA SER A 927 6.08 -3.26 13.32
C SER A 927 7.20 -4.10 13.92
N LEU A 928 7.82 -3.66 15.02
CA LEU A 928 8.95 -4.34 15.67
C LEU A 928 8.55 -5.58 16.48
N THR A 929 9.51 -6.41 16.84
CA THR A 929 9.37 -7.48 17.83
C THR A 929 9.45 -6.92 19.26
N TYR A 930 8.93 -7.67 20.25
CA TYR A 930 8.99 -7.21 21.65
C TYR A 930 10.43 -7.07 22.17
N ASP A 931 11.35 -7.93 21.71
CA ASP A 931 12.76 -7.91 22.13
C ASP A 931 13.48 -6.65 21.61
N GLU A 932 13.25 -6.25 20.35
CA GLU A 932 13.77 -5.00 19.78
C GLU A 932 13.24 -3.77 20.52
N ILE A 933 11.94 -3.76 20.87
CA ILE A 933 11.32 -2.66 21.62
C ILE A 933 11.88 -2.60 23.05
N ILE A 934 12.09 -3.75 23.71
CA ILE A 934 12.74 -3.81 25.03
C ILE A 934 14.17 -3.27 24.94
N GLN A 935 14.91 -3.58 23.87
CA GLN A 935 16.26 -3.05 23.65
C GLN A 935 16.25 -1.52 23.48
N GLU A 936 15.50 -0.98 22.50
CA GLU A 936 15.39 0.46 22.26
C GLU A 936 14.93 1.22 23.51
N ALA A 937 13.92 0.70 24.21
CA ALA A 937 13.42 1.29 25.45
C ALA A 937 14.46 1.25 26.58
N SER A 938 15.17 0.13 26.74
CA SER A 938 16.20 -0.02 27.77
C SER A 938 17.42 0.86 27.51
N GLU A 939 17.79 1.12 26.26
CA GLU A 939 18.85 2.07 25.91
C GLU A 939 18.48 3.50 26.34
N VAL A 940 17.25 3.95 26.07
CA VAL A 940 16.75 5.26 26.53
C VAL A 940 16.66 5.33 28.06
N LEU A 941 16.14 4.29 28.71
CA LEU A 941 16.04 4.24 30.17
C LEU A 941 17.41 4.20 30.87
N LYS A 942 18.43 3.53 30.29
CA LYS A 942 19.82 3.56 30.78
C LYS A 942 20.42 4.97 30.70
N ILE A 943 20.07 5.78 29.70
CA ILE A 943 20.48 7.19 29.60
C ILE A 943 19.79 8.04 30.69
N ILE A 944 18.49 7.82 30.93
CA ILE A 944 17.68 8.56 31.91
C ILE A 944 18.12 8.24 33.36
N PHE A 945 18.21 6.95 33.72
CA PHE A 945 18.39 6.49 35.10
C PHE A 945 19.83 6.08 35.47
N LYS A 946 20.75 5.99 34.49
CA LYS A 946 22.17 5.67 34.70
C LYS A 946 22.37 4.34 35.45
N GLN A 947 23.16 4.33 36.53
CA GLN A 947 23.60 3.08 37.19
C GLN A 947 22.49 2.37 37.98
N ASP A 948 21.38 3.04 38.31
CA ASP A 948 20.27 2.46 39.08
C ASP A 948 19.20 1.79 38.19
N PHE A 949 19.48 1.59 36.89
CA PHE A 949 18.54 0.99 35.95
C PHE A 949 18.44 -0.53 36.10
N VAL A 950 17.20 -1.01 36.29
CA VAL A 950 16.83 -2.43 36.25
C VAL A 950 16.06 -2.70 34.95
N GLU A 951 16.44 -3.76 34.23
CA GLU A 951 15.78 -4.12 32.96
C GLU A 951 14.31 -4.52 33.17
N PRO A 952 13.40 -4.11 32.27
CA PRO A 952 11.96 -4.34 32.42
C PRO A 952 11.65 -5.84 32.33
N SER A 953 10.99 -6.38 33.35
CA SER A 953 10.62 -7.80 33.42
C SER A 953 9.58 -8.23 32.38
N SER A 954 8.81 -7.28 31.86
CA SER A 954 7.81 -7.50 30.81
C SER A 954 7.39 -6.18 30.17
N ILE A 955 6.83 -6.26 28.96
CA ILE A 955 6.39 -5.13 28.15
C ILE A 955 5.00 -5.41 27.56
N PHE A 956 4.30 -4.37 27.12
CA PHE A 956 3.06 -4.49 26.36
C PHE A 956 2.93 -3.37 25.35
N LEU A 957 2.28 -3.70 24.24
CA LEU A 957 2.01 -2.79 23.12
C LEU A 957 0.69 -3.27 22.48
N PRO A 958 -0.38 -2.47 22.52
CA PRO A 958 -1.57 -2.74 21.73
C PRO A 958 -1.30 -2.31 20.27
N ARG A 959 -1.25 -3.28 19.35
CA ARG A 959 -0.95 -3.03 17.93
C ARG A 959 -2.20 -2.60 17.16
N TRP A 960 -2.72 -1.43 17.49
CA TRP A 960 -4.00 -0.92 16.99
C TRP A 960 -4.06 -0.76 15.46
N SER A 961 -2.97 -0.39 14.80
CA SER A 961 -2.90 -0.24 13.34
C SER A 961 -2.98 -1.58 12.60
N MET A 962 -2.42 -2.63 13.22
CA MET A 962 -2.37 -3.99 12.68
C MET A 962 -3.65 -4.80 12.95
N ASP A 963 -4.43 -4.42 13.98
CA ASP A 963 -5.69 -5.07 14.31
C ASP A 963 -6.78 -4.78 13.26
N LYS A 964 -7.24 -5.84 12.57
CA LYS A 964 -8.28 -5.76 11.53
C LYS A 964 -9.62 -5.21 12.02
N ARG A 965 -9.87 -5.18 13.33
CA ARG A 965 -11.11 -4.66 13.94
C ARG A 965 -11.10 -3.15 14.11
N PHE A 966 -9.92 -2.51 14.10
CA PHE A 966 -9.76 -1.09 14.43
C PHE A 966 -8.93 -0.32 13.40
N ARG A 967 -7.84 -0.91 12.89
CA ARG A 967 -6.94 -0.31 11.88
C ARG A 967 -6.47 1.10 12.28
N GLY A 968 -6.16 1.27 13.56
CA GLY A 968 -5.64 2.48 14.19
C GLY A 968 -6.32 2.82 15.52
N ALA A 969 -5.69 3.72 16.27
CA ALA A 969 -6.07 4.14 17.60
C ALA A 969 -6.88 5.46 17.60
N TYR A 970 -6.46 6.47 16.83
CA TYR A 970 -7.08 7.81 16.76
C TYR A 970 -7.32 8.25 15.32
N SER A 971 -8.28 9.17 15.10
CA SER A 971 -8.58 9.78 13.80
C SER A 971 -8.12 11.24 13.76
N ASN A 972 -7.36 11.61 12.73
CA ASN A 972 -6.90 12.99 12.50
C ASN A 972 -7.48 13.59 11.20
N TRP A 973 -7.57 14.93 11.14
CA TRP A 973 -7.96 15.72 9.97
C TRP A 973 -6.71 16.26 9.26
N PRO A 974 -6.25 15.63 8.17
CA PRO A 974 -5.11 16.12 7.41
C PRO A 974 -5.47 17.27 6.47
N LEU A 975 -4.44 17.85 5.87
CA LEU A 975 -4.52 18.98 4.96
C LEU A 975 -5.38 18.72 3.72
N GLY A 976 -6.21 19.71 3.38
CA GLY A 976 -7.05 19.67 2.17
C GLY A 976 -8.34 18.84 2.32
N VAL A 977 -8.64 18.35 3.53
CA VAL A 977 -9.99 17.90 3.90
C VAL A 977 -10.91 19.12 4.01
N SER A 978 -12.13 19.00 3.52
CA SER A 978 -13.17 20.05 3.60
C SER A 978 -14.37 19.60 4.42
N GLU A 979 -15.21 20.55 4.85
CA GLU A 979 -16.50 20.25 5.48
C GLU A 979 -17.41 19.37 4.59
N LEU A 980 -17.31 19.49 3.27
CA LEU A 980 -18.04 18.63 2.34
C LEU A 980 -17.62 17.16 2.47
N ASN A 981 -16.33 16.87 2.64
CA ASN A 981 -15.84 15.50 2.83
C ASN A 981 -16.42 14.87 4.11
N PHE A 982 -16.49 15.65 5.19
CA PHE A 982 -17.13 15.20 6.44
C PHE A 982 -18.63 14.93 6.26
N LYS A 983 -19.37 15.81 5.57
CA LYS A 983 -20.79 15.60 5.26
C LYS A 983 -21.00 14.32 4.44
N LEU A 984 -20.17 14.09 3.42
CA LEU A 984 -20.20 12.87 2.59
C LEU A 984 -19.94 11.59 3.41
N ILE A 985 -19.05 11.62 4.42
CA ILE A 985 -18.83 10.47 5.31
C ILE A 985 -20.09 10.17 6.15
N LYS A 986 -20.71 11.20 6.75
CA LYS A 986 -21.92 11.06 7.59
C LYS A 986 -23.19 10.74 6.78
N GLU A 987 -23.22 11.03 5.48
CA GLU A 987 -24.40 10.82 4.61
C GLU A 987 -24.87 9.34 4.60
N PRO A 988 -26.16 9.05 4.78
CA PRO A 988 -26.66 7.68 4.74
C PRO A 988 -26.70 7.12 3.30
N LEU A 989 -26.66 5.79 3.17
CA LEU A 989 -26.90 5.12 1.89
C LEU A 989 -28.40 4.90 1.71
N PHE A 990 -28.90 5.18 0.51
CA PHE A 990 -30.31 5.10 0.14
C PHE A 990 -30.57 3.96 -0.85
N SER A 991 -31.80 3.44 -0.86
CA SER A 991 -32.25 2.41 -1.82
C SER A 991 -32.62 2.92 -3.22
N VAL A 992 -32.28 4.18 -3.56
CA VAL A 992 -32.41 4.77 -4.90
C VAL A 992 -31.24 5.72 -5.13
N LEU A 993 -30.24 5.26 -5.88
CA LEU A 993 -29.02 6.01 -6.21
C LEU A 993 -29.10 6.59 -7.64
N ASN A 994 -29.53 7.85 -7.77
CA ASN A 994 -29.30 8.63 -8.99
C ASN A 994 -27.96 9.36 -8.87
N GLU A 995 -26.92 8.86 -9.53
CA GLU A 995 -25.57 9.46 -9.56
C GLU A 995 -25.54 10.86 -10.20
N GLU A 996 -26.51 11.17 -11.08
CA GLU A 996 -26.60 12.45 -11.80
C GLU A 996 -26.61 13.69 -10.89
N ASN A 997 -27.16 13.58 -9.66
CA ASN A 997 -27.19 14.69 -8.73
C ASN A 997 -25.77 15.09 -8.27
N TYR A 998 -24.82 14.15 -8.16
CA TYR A 998 -23.48 14.47 -7.68
C TYR A 998 -22.70 15.36 -8.67
N PHE A 999 -22.76 15.05 -9.97
CA PHE A 999 -22.08 15.86 -11.00
C PHE A 999 -22.71 17.23 -11.23
N LYS A 1000 -24.03 17.39 -10.99
CA LYS A 1000 -24.65 18.73 -10.93
C LYS A 1000 -24.15 19.54 -9.74
N ILE A 1001 -24.20 18.95 -8.54
CA ILE A 1001 -23.82 19.62 -7.28
C ILE A 1001 -22.32 19.99 -7.26
N ALA A 1002 -21.45 19.13 -7.81
CA ALA A 1002 -20.01 19.38 -7.90
C ALA A 1002 -19.61 20.24 -9.11
N GLY A 1003 -20.42 20.27 -10.17
CA GLY A 1003 -20.11 20.97 -11.43
C GLY A 1003 -20.50 22.45 -11.47
N GLU A 1004 -21.55 22.86 -10.76
CA GLU A 1004 -22.11 24.22 -10.88
C GLU A 1004 -21.66 25.21 -9.78
N ALA A 1005 -20.83 24.79 -8.82
CA ALA A 1005 -20.56 25.57 -7.60
C ALA A 1005 -19.12 26.08 -7.42
N GLY A 1006 -18.69 26.98 -8.31
CA GLY A 1006 -17.78 28.05 -7.89
C GLY A 1006 -18.55 29.04 -7.01
N LEU A 1007 -18.39 28.93 -5.68
CA LEU A 1007 -19.24 29.51 -4.60
C LEU A 1007 -20.52 28.68 -4.33
N ILE A 1008 -20.53 27.96 -3.21
CA ILE A 1008 -21.73 27.25 -2.72
C ILE A 1008 -22.60 28.23 -1.93
N ASN A 1009 -23.86 28.39 -2.35
CA ASN A 1009 -24.93 28.94 -1.53
C ASN A 1009 -25.56 27.78 -0.74
N GLU A 1010 -25.47 27.81 0.60
CA GLU A 1010 -25.60 26.62 1.46
C GLU A 1010 -26.99 25.95 1.49
N ASN A 1011 -28.01 26.63 0.95
CA ASN A 1011 -29.41 26.19 1.02
C ASN A 1011 -29.82 25.16 -0.05
N PHE A 1012 -29.08 25.04 -1.17
CA PHE A 1012 -29.55 24.26 -2.33
C PHE A 1012 -29.59 22.73 -2.08
N LEU A 1013 -28.75 22.23 -1.16
CA LEU A 1013 -28.70 20.81 -0.79
C LEU A 1013 -29.98 20.31 -0.07
N VAL A 1014 -30.77 21.22 0.51
CA VAL A 1014 -31.93 20.87 1.35
C VAL A 1014 -33.21 20.70 0.52
N GLU A 1015 -33.36 21.43 -0.59
CA GLU A 1015 -34.61 21.48 -1.36
C GLU A 1015 -34.78 20.32 -2.37
N GLU A 1016 -33.72 19.83 -3.02
CA GLU A 1016 -33.83 18.68 -3.93
C GLU A 1016 -34.05 17.35 -3.19
N SER A 1017 -33.49 17.19 -1.98
CA SER A 1017 -33.68 15.98 -1.16
C SER A 1017 -35.14 15.73 -0.78
N ALA A 1018 -36.00 16.76 -0.81
CA ALA A 1018 -37.40 16.66 -0.44
C ALA A 1018 -38.32 16.06 -1.52
N LYS A 1019 -37.89 15.98 -2.79
CA LYS A 1019 -38.78 15.68 -3.94
C LYS A 1019 -38.93 14.19 -4.32
N LYS A 1020 -38.17 13.27 -3.70
CA LYS A 1020 -38.39 11.81 -3.79
C LYS A 1020 -38.20 11.20 -2.40
N LYS A 1021 -39.16 10.39 -1.94
CA LYS A 1021 -39.05 9.63 -0.67
C LYS A 1021 -37.93 8.58 -0.75
N LYS A 1022 -36.68 9.00 -0.56
CA LYS A 1022 -35.53 8.09 -0.41
C LYS A 1022 -35.59 7.44 0.98
N ILE A 1023 -35.55 6.11 1.03
CA ILE A 1023 -35.48 5.37 2.30
C ILE A 1023 -34.00 5.18 2.67
N SER A 1024 -33.58 5.72 3.81
CA SER A 1024 -32.24 5.50 4.34
C SER A 1024 -32.08 4.04 4.77
N ARG A 1025 -31.12 3.33 4.19
CA ARG A 1025 -30.85 1.90 4.44
C ARG A 1025 -29.65 1.68 5.35
N VAL A 1026 -28.55 2.41 5.14
CA VAL A 1026 -27.33 2.31 5.98
C VAL A 1026 -26.96 3.68 6.52
N LEU A 1027 -26.90 3.79 7.84
CA LEU A 1027 -26.52 4.98 8.60
C LEU A 1027 -25.11 4.82 9.17
N PHE A 1028 -24.37 5.91 9.41
CA PHE A 1028 -22.98 5.88 9.92
C PHE A 1028 -22.85 6.66 11.23
N ALA A 1029 -22.24 6.06 12.25
CA ALA A 1029 -21.96 6.72 13.54
C ALA A 1029 -20.62 6.29 14.16
N GLY A 1030 -19.92 7.26 14.77
CA GLY A 1030 -18.61 7.07 15.39
C GLY A 1030 -17.90 8.41 15.54
N GLU A 1031 -16.71 8.42 16.16
CA GLU A 1031 -15.94 9.67 16.37
C GLU A 1031 -15.63 10.41 15.06
N HIS A 1032 -15.39 9.67 13.96
CA HIS A 1032 -15.13 10.21 12.63
C HIS A 1032 -16.37 10.87 11.99
N CYS A 1033 -17.57 10.62 12.55
CA CYS A 1033 -18.82 11.30 12.22
C CYS A 1033 -19.15 12.46 13.19
N SER A 1034 -18.22 12.86 14.06
CA SER A 1034 -18.32 14.04 14.93
C SER A 1034 -17.29 15.10 14.56
N ARG A 1035 -17.73 16.24 13.99
CA ARG A 1035 -16.82 17.32 13.55
C ARG A 1035 -16.10 18.00 14.72
N LYS A 1036 -16.80 18.18 15.84
CA LYS A 1036 -16.27 18.93 17.00
C LYS A 1036 -15.37 18.10 17.91
N TYR A 1037 -15.66 16.81 18.03
CA TYR A 1037 -15.07 15.95 19.05
C TYR A 1037 -14.51 14.65 18.44
N PHE A 1038 -13.93 14.74 17.23
CA PHE A 1038 -13.22 13.64 16.60
C PHE A 1038 -12.08 13.13 17.51
N GLY A 1039 -11.73 11.84 17.41
CA GLY A 1039 -10.77 11.20 18.32
C GLY A 1039 -11.23 11.01 19.78
N TYR A 1040 -12.32 11.64 20.23
CA TYR A 1040 -12.79 11.54 21.62
C TYR A 1040 -13.97 10.57 21.80
N ALA A 1041 -13.98 9.88 22.96
CA ALA A 1041 -15.07 8.99 23.36
C ALA A 1041 -16.45 9.70 23.43
N HIS A 1042 -16.51 10.95 23.89
CA HIS A 1042 -17.76 11.73 23.88
C HIS A 1042 -18.22 12.08 22.48
N GLY A 1043 -17.32 12.28 21.51
CA GLY A 1043 -17.68 12.44 20.10
C GLY A 1043 -18.33 11.19 19.52
N SER A 1044 -17.77 10.01 19.81
CA SER A 1044 -18.39 8.74 19.44
C SER A 1044 -19.75 8.52 20.12
N TRP A 1045 -19.88 8.87 21.41
CA TRP A 1045 -21.14 8.75 22.15
C TRP A 1045 -22.24 9.66 21.57
N LEU A 1046 -21.93 10.94 21.35
CA LEU A 1046 -22.84 11.93 20.78
C LEU A 1046 -23.23 11.59 19.34
N SER A 1047 -22.28 11.15 18.50
CA SER A 1047 -22.59 10.73 17.13
C SER A 1047 -23.64 9.61 17.06
N GLY A 1048 -23.62 8.65 17.99
CA GLY A 1048 -24.63 7.60 18.05
C GLY A 1048 -26.01 8.07 18.54
N ILE A 1049 -26.06 9.13 19.36
CA ILE A 1049 -27.31 9.79 19.79
C ILE A 1049 -27.90 10.61 18.64
N GLU A 1050 -27.13 11.55 18.09
CA GLU A 1050 -27.54 12.44 17.00
C GLU A 1050 -28.12 11.65 15.82
N LEU A 1051 -27.48 10.53 15.45
CA LEU A 1051 -27.92 9.69 14.36
C LEU A 1051 -29.31 9.08 14.64
N VAL A 1052 -29.55 8.57 15.84
CA VAL A 1052 -30.84 7.97 16.17
C VAL A 1052 -31.93 9.03 16.33
N GLU A 1053 -31.59 10.19 16.89
CA GLU A 1053 -32.52 11.32 17.01
C GLU A 1053 -32.96 11.87 15.64
N GLN A 1054 -32.07 11.87 14.65
CA GLN A 1054 -32.29 12.38 13.30
C GLN A 1054 -33.10 11.43 12.39
N TYR A 1055 -32.95 10.11 12.53
CA TYR A 1055 -33.46 9.13 11.56
C TYR A 1055 -34.54 8.15 12.09
N PHE A 1056 -34.86 8.16 13.38
CA PHE A 1056 -35.90 7.32 14.00
C PHE A 1056 -36.90 8.17 14.81
#